data_AF-A0A093VKL2-F1
#
_entry.id   AF-A0A093VKL2-F1
#
_cell.length_a   1.000
_cell.length_b   1.000
_cell.length_c   1.000
_cell.angle_alpha   90.00
_cell.angle_beta   90.00
_cell.angle_gamma   90.00
#
_symmetry.space_group_name_H-M   'P 1'
#
loop_
_entity.id
_entity.type
_entity.pdbx_description
1 polymer ?
#
loop_
_entity_poly.entity_id
_entity_poly.type
_entity_poly.pdbx_seq_one_letter_code
_entity_poly.pdbx_strand_id
1 'polypeptide(L)'
;MGQDVSTKDTDVNVTSVSPEVVDEVDIQQGDKTALPSGTFDPVYEAKARELNKAIQAIGMGKYQWQLFVVIGFGWASDNLWPIVTSLILTAVGNEFKPAHNAYLSLSQNIGLLIGAIFWGFGCDLFGRKWAFNLTIGITAVFGLVAAGSPNFAAICVFAALWSVGVGGNLPVDSAIFLEFLPPSHQYLLTVLSIDWAFAQLVASLIAWPLLGDYTCQESDADCTRSKNFGWRYFMIAMGGLSMVMFVIRFAFFTIYESPKYLMSRGKDAEAVAVVHEVARRNGKTSDLTLEDLTKYDALAERSEDGVRAQQTSAVAALERNLERVSFTHVRSLFSTARLGISTSMVTAIWAFIGLGYPLYNAFLPYIQATRGADFGDGSTYITYRNEVIISVLGIPGCILGGFLIELPRFGRKGALALSTTLTGVFLYASTTATTSNALLGWNCAYNFVSNIMYAVLYAYTPEVFPTKDRGTGNAIAASANRIFGVMSPIIAMFANLNSAAPVGLHNDGHIYLGGDGRYRGYTASLCLTLLSLSHPFMTRLTHSGKMSAPNPKDSMKSTWRSTPKDSWTVWHWLFEVMGIHPTTLDKAVPIHSKEEPIPYLPEWKEHRWVLSHGVIPLVLHQTYVAYTGQNLGGVAAFVLYTVAFKAIAINQLHMLRGLGHKYGFFDGDKHARDDVPDVGVAKVAHSLMSTSTFRPMFTVMLAYNSAATPLAELRANWAWAIVEVSLYGIILDFWFYWYHRLMHDVDALWKYHRTHHLTKHPNPLLTLYADVEQEFWDIAGVPLLTYGSMKLMGMPMGFYEWWLCHQYIVFSELAGHSGLRIYARTASPLTWLMKLLGAELVIEDHDLHHRTGWKKSHNYGKQTRLWDRIFGTCRERIESREEMVDYGTVVDMPWF
;
A
#
# COMPACT_ATOMS: atom_id res chain seq x y z
N MET A 1 -60.69 7.16 -51.93
CA MET A 1 -59.24 6.98 -52.12
C MET A 1 -58.55 8.20 -51.52
N GLY A 2 -57.73 7.99 -50.49
CA GLY A 2 -56.77 8.96 -49.92
C GLY A 2 -57.36 10.17 -49.19
N GLN A 3 -57.57 10.07 -47.87
CA GLN A 3 -57.86 11.20 -46.98
C GLN A 3 -56.57 11.73 -46.33
N ASP A 4 -56.52 13.06 -46.24
CA ASP A 4 -55.57 13.90 -45.51
C ASP A 4 -55.24 13.38 -44.10
N VAL A 5 -53.95 13.38 -43.76
CA VAL A 5 -53.48 13.27 -42.38
C VAL A 5 -52.86 14.60 -41.97
N SER A 6 -53.69 15.40 -41.31
CA SER A 6 -53.31 16.56 -40.49
C SER A 6 -52.71 16.06 -39.17
N THR A 7 -51.61 16.68 -38.78
CA THR A 7 -50.97 16.59 -37.46
C THR A 7 -51.97 16.81 -36.33
N LYS A 8 -52.04 15.85 -35.39
CA LYS A 8 -52.66 16.02 -34.08
C LYS A 8 -51.62 15.69 -33.01
N ASP A 9 -51.27 16.73 -32.26
CA ASP A 9 -50.67 16.63 -30.94
C ASP A 9 -51.53 15.71 -30.07
N THR A 10 -50.95 14.63 -29.57
CA THR A 10 -51.50 13.86 -28.46
C THR A 10 -50.68 14.16 -27.23
N ASP A 11 -51.24 15.03 -26.39
CA ASP A 11 -50.87 15.18 -24.99
C ASP A 11 -50.80 13.81 -24.33
N VAL A 12 -49.58 13.39 -23.96
CA VAL A 12 -49.40 12.25 -23.08
C VAL A 12 -49.80 12.71 -21.69
N ASN A 13 -50.99 12.27 -21.28
CA ASN A 13 -51.53 12.41 -19.93
C ASN A 13 -50.49 11.88 -18.93
N VAL A 14 -49.80 12.77 -18.23
CA VAL A 14 -48.99 12.44 -17.06
C VAL A 14 -49.96 11.99 -15.97
N THR A 15 -50.22 10.69 -15.89
CA THR A 15 -50.89 10.11 -14.74
C THR A 15 -50.04 10.40 -13.51
N SER A 16 -50.58 11.23 -12.62
CA SER A 16 -50.08 11.47 -11.27
C SER A 16 -49.85 10.13 -10.58
N VAL A 17 -48.59 9.84 -10.27
CA VAL A 17 -48.16 8.67 -9.50
C VAL A 17 -48.83 8.71 -8.12
N SER A 18 -49.33 7.56 -7.64
CA SER A 18 -50.01 7.47 -6.35
C SER A 18 -49.05 7.77 -5.19
N PRO A 19 -49.52 8.39 -4.10
CA PRO A 19 -48.72 8.64 -2.90
C PRO A 19 -48.15 7.36 -2.24
N GLU A 20 -48.72 6.19 -2.56
CA GLU A 20 -48.39 4.89 -1.95
C GLU A 20 -46.94 4.42 -2.20
N VAL A 21 -46.32 4.78 -3.34
CA VAL A 21 -44.92 4.39 -3.63
C VAL A 21 -43.94 5.05 -2.66
N VAL A 22 -44.32 6.18 -2.06
CA VAL A 22 -43.49 6.94 -1.12
C VAL A 22 -43.68 6.41 0.32
N ASP A 23 -44.87 5.93 0.66
CA ASP A 23 -45.18 5.39 1.99
C ASP A 23 -44.73 3.93 2.17
N GLU A 24 -44.58 3.15 1.09
CA GLU A 24 -44.00 1.78 1.16
C GLU A 24 -42.49 1.78 1.42
N VAL A 25 -41.81 2.91 1.20
CA VAL A 25 -40.41 3.09 1.60
C VAL A 25 -40.38 3.61 3.04
N ASP A 26 -40.86 2.79 3.97
CA ASP A 26 -40.60 3.01 5.39
C ASP A 26 -39.09 2.84 5.62
N ILE A 27 -38.35 3.96 5.62
CA ILE A 27 -36.91 4.01 5.93
C ILE A 27 -36.67 3.64 7.41
N GLN A 28 -37.71 3.40 8.22
CA GLN A 28 -37.59 3.18 9.67
C GLN A 28 -38.12 1.85 10.22
N GLN A 29 -38.76 0.96 9.46
CA GLN A 29 -39.11 -0.38 9.96
C GLN A 29 -38.31 -1.49 9.27
N GLY A 30 -37.47 -2.15 10.07
CA GLY A 30 -36.39 -3.00 9.61
C GLY A 30 -36.76 -4.43 9.28
N ASP A 31 -35.86 -5.05 8.53
CA ASP A 31 -35.55 -6.45 8.68
C ASP A 31 -34.02 -6.60 8.71
N LYS A 32 -33.50 -7.54 9.51
CA LYS A 32 -32.09 -7.69 9.95
C LYS A 32 -31.05 -7.68 8.82
N THR A 33 -30.79 -6.51 8.24
CA THR A 33 -29.69 -6.22 7.32
C THR A 33 -28.95 -5.00 7.87
N ALA A 34 -27.66 -5.20 8.11
CA ALA A 34 -26.81 -4.30 8.88
C ALA A 34 -26.38 -3.06 8.08
N LEU A 35 -27.29 -2.11 7.82
CA LEU A 35 -26.98 -0.87 7.10
C LEU A 35 -27.60 0.36 7.80
N PRO A 36 -26.81 1.41 8.13
CA PRO A 36 -27.34 2.76 8.35
C PRO A 36 -27.73 3.39 7.01
N SER A 37 -28.84 4.11 6.97
CA SER A 37 -29.34 4.84 5.80
C SER A 37 -28.40 5.99 5.39
N GLY A 38 -28.22 6.20 4.07
CA GLY A 38 -27.63 7.43 3.52
C GLY A 38 -26.18 7.38 3.00
N THR A 39 -25.62 6.21 2.64
CA THR A 39 -24.22 6.12 2.14
C THR A 39 -24.03 5.87 0.63
N PHE A 40 -25.08 5.54 -0.13
CA PHE A 40 -25.02 5.36 -1.60
C PHE A 40 -26.15 6.09 -2.31
N ASP A 41 -26.06 6.13 -3.64
CA ASP A 41 -27.19 6.48 -4.50
C ASP A 41 -28.41 5.62 -4.09
N PRO A 42 -29.48 6.25 -3.57
CA PRO A 42 -30.65 5.52 -3.08
C PRO A 42 -31.28 4.63 -4.16
N VAL A 43 -31.09 4.97 -5.43
CA VAL A 43 -31.55 4.19 -6.59
C VAL A 43 -30.82 2.84 -6.65
N TYR A 44 -29.49 2.83 -6.52
CA TYR A 44 -28.68 1.62 -6.59
C TYR A 44 -28.99 0.64 -5.44
N GLU A 45 -29.15 1.16 -4.21
CA GLU A 45 -29.49 0.32 -3.06
C GLU A 45 -30.85 -0.36 -3.21
N ALA A 46 -31.85 0.38 -3.70
CA ALA A 46 -33.19 -0.15 -3.92
C ALA A 46 -33.19 -1.25 -4.99
N LYS A 47 -32.57 -1.00 -6.15
CA LYS A 47 -32.45 -2.02 -7.22
C LYS A 47 -31.67 -3.26 -6.77
N ALA A 48 -30.58 -3.08 -6.00
CA ALA A 48 -29.80 -4.20 -5.47
C ALA A 48 -30.59 -5.08 -4.49
N ARG A 49 -31.50 -4.50 -3.70
CA ARG A 49 -32.40 -5.26 -2.81
C ARG A 49 -33.35 -6.14 -3.61
N GLU A 50 -33.95 -5.63 -4.68
CA GLU A 50 -34.84 -6.42 -5.54
C GLU A 50 -34.12 -7.60 -6.21
N LEU A 51 -32.90 -7.37 -6.74
CA LEU A 51 -32.07 -8.46 -7.27
C LEU A 51 -31.76 -9.52 -6.20
N ASN A 52 -31.41 -9.12 -4.98
CA ASN A 52 -31.13 -10.05 -3.89
C ASN A 52 -32.37 -10.88 -3.51
N LYS A 53 -33.56 -10.25 -3.45
CA LYS A 53 -34.84 -10.94 -3.19
C LYS A 53 -35.12 -12.00 -4.26
N ALA A 54 -34.92 -11.67 -5.53
CA ALA A 54 -35.13 -12.59 -6.63
C ALA A 54 -34.18 -13.81 -6.56
N ILE A 55 -32.89 -13.58 -6.30
CA ILE A 55 -31.91 -14.66 -6.11
C ILE A 55 -32.25 -15.52 -4.87
N GLN A 56 -32.73 -14.89 -3.79
CA GLN A 56 -33.16 -15.60 -2.58
C GLN A 56 -34.39 -16.49 -2.84
N ALA A 57 -35.37 -16.01 -3.60
CA ALA A 57 -36.54 -16.80 -4.00
C ALA A 57 -36.17 -17.99 -4.90
N ILE A 58 -35.23 -17.80 -5.83
CA ILE A 58 -34.66 -18.88 -6.64
C ILE A 58 -33.94 -19.90 -5.74
N GLY A 59 -33.21 -19.44 -4.72
CA GLY A 59 -32.49 -20.31 -3.79
C GLY A 59 -31.34 -21.10 -4.45
N MET A 60 -30.87 -22.15 -3.76
CA MET A 60 -29.76 -22.98 -4.23
C MET A 60 -30.27 -24.02 -5.25
N GLY A 61 -29.74 -24.01 -6.47
CA GLY A 61 -30.13 -24.94 -7.53
C GLY A 61 -28.94 -25.47 -8.34
N LYS A 62 -29.24 -26.12 -9.47
CA LYS A 62 -28.24 -26.76 -10.35
C LYS A 62 -27.17 -25.77 -10.81
N TYR A 63 -27.55 -24.55 -11.17
CA TYR A 63 -26.62 -23.53 -11.63
C TYR A 63 -25.61 -23.14 -10.53
N GLN A 64 -26.07 -22.91 -9.30
CA GLN A 64 -25.18 -22.55 -8.18
C GLN A 64 -24.25 -23.69 -7.79
N TRP A 65 -24.70 -24.95 -7.85
CA TRP A 65 -23.83 -26.11 -7.59
C TRP A 65 -22.78 -26.31 -8.68
N GLN A 66 -23.14 -26.12 -9.95
CA GLN A 66 -22.17 -26.12 -11.05
C GLN A 66 -21.15 -24.98 -10.88
N LEU A 67 -21.65 -23.78 -10.53
CA LEU A 67 -20.82 -22.60 -10.27
C LEU A 67 -19.84 -22.84 -9.10
N PHE A 68 -20.29 -23.48 -8.01
CA PHE A 68 -19.46 -23.85 -6.87
C PHE A 68 -18.28 -24.74 -7.31
N VAL A 69 -18.53 -25.76 -8.14
CA VAL A 69 -17.47 -26.66 -8.64
C VAL A 69 -16.46 -25.91 -9.52
N VAL A 70 -16.91 -25.10 -10.48
CA VAL A 70 -15.97 -24.40 -11.38
C VAL A 70 -15.21 -23.26 -10.70
N ILE A 71 -15.76 -22.68 -9.64
CA ILE A 71 -15.06 -21.72 -8.78
C ILE A 71 -14.00 -22.41 -7.91
N GLY A 72 -14.28 -23.65 -7.49
CA GLY A 72 -13.28 -24.49 -6.84
C GLY A 72 -11.99 -24.64 -7.65
N PHE A 73 -12.06 -24.60 -8.99
CA PHE A 73 -10.86 -24.60 -9.84
C PHE A 73 -9.99 -23.35 -9.69
N GLY A 74 -10.59 -22.17 -9.56
CA GLY A 74 -9.82 -20.94 -9.34
C GLY A 74 -9.23 -20.89 -7.93
N TRP A 75 -9.98 -21.34 -6.92
CA TRP A 75 -9.48 -21.50 -5.56
C TRP A 75 -8.33 -22.49 -5.49
N ALA A 76 -8.49 -23.67 -6.08
CA ALA A 76 -7.42 -24.66 -6.22
C ALA A 76 -6.19 -24.04 -6.90
N SER A 77 -6.38 -23.35 -8.03
CA SER A 77 -5.30 -22.73 -8.79
C SER A 77 -4.53 -21.64 -8.01
N ASP A 78 -5.19 -20.94 -7.08
CA ASP A 78 -4.56 -19.89 -6.26
C ASP A 78 -3.47 -20.45 -5.32
N ASN A 79 -3.67 -21.64 -4.76
CA ASN A 79 -2.66 -22.33 -3.95
C ASN A 79 -1.72 -23.21 -4.80
N LEU A 80 -2.26 -23.81 -5.86
CA LEU A 80 -1.55 -24.78 -6.69
C LEU A 80 -0.24 -24.21 -7.24
N TRP A 81 -0.29 -23.02 -7.85
CA TRP A 81 0.86 -22.45 -8.54
C TRP A 81 1.97 -21.94 -7.61
N PRO A 82 1.66 -21.31 -6.46
CA PRO A 82 2.66 -21.07 -5.44
C PRO A 82 3.40 -22.33 -4.99
N ILE A 83 2.68 -23.44 -4.80
CA ILE A 83 3.26 -24.74 -4.46
C ILE A 83 4.07 -25.32 -5.62
N VAL A 84 3.59 -25.25 -6.86
CA VAL A 84 4.33 -25.69 -8.06
C VAL A 84 5.68 -25.00 -8.13
N THR A 85 5.73 -23.69 -7.93
CA THR A 85 6.98 -22.92 -7.93
C THR A 85 7.93 -23.33 -6.81
N SER A 86 7.39 -23.61 -5.62
CA SER A 86 8.17 -24.15 -4.49
C SER A 86 8.81 -25.50 -4.83
N LEU A 87 8.03 -26.42 -5.43
CA LEU A 87 8.47 -27.77 -5.75
C LEU A 87 9.57 -27.82 -6.82
N ILE A 88 9.55 -26.92 -7.80
CA ILE A 88 10.57 -26.85 -8.86
C ILE A 88 11.81 -26.05 -8.48
N LEU A 89 11.79 -25.30 -7.37
CA LEU A 89 12.83 -24.32 -7.00
C LEU A 89 14.24 -24.94 -6.99
N THR A 90 14.40 -26.08 -6.32
CA THR A 90 15.68 -26.79 -6.23
C THR A 90 16.12 -27.33 -7.60
N ALA A 91 15.21 -27.96 -8.34
CA ALA A 91 15.51 -28.53 -9.67
C ALA A 91 15.96 -27.45 -10.68
N VAL A 92 15.29 -26.30 -10.69
CA VAL A 92 15.64 -25.16 -11.54
C VAL A 92 16.97 -24.53 -11.10
N GLY A 93 17.19 -24.42 -9.79
CA GLY A 93 18.45 -23.94 -9.21
C GLY A 93 19.65 -24.81 -9.60
N ASN A 94 19.49 -26.14 -9.55
CA ASN A 94 20.55 -27.10 -9.90
C ASN A 94 20.98 -27.00 -11.37
N GLU A 95 20.03 -26.74 -12.28
CA GLU A 95 20.32 -26.64 -13.72
C GLU A 95 20.97 -25.31 -14.11
N PHE A 96 20.42 -24.19 -13.64
CA PHE A 96 20.86 -22.87 -14.10
C PHE A 96 21.84 -22.16 -13.18
N LYS A 97 22.02 -22.64 -11.94
CA LYS A 97 22.96 -22.13 -10.93
C LYS A 97 22.95 -20.60 -10.81
N PRO A 98 21.77 -19.97 -10.59
CA PRO A 98 21.68 -18.52 -10.45
C PRO A 98 22.35 -18.04 -9.15
N ALA A 99 22.65 -16.74 -9.05
CA ALA A 99 23.20 -16.15 -7.83
C ALA A 99 22.27 -16.37 -6.61
N HIS A 100 20.95 -16.26 -6.82
CA HIS A 100 19.94 -16.53 -5.80
C HIS A 100 18.75 -17.29 -6.41
N ASN A 101 18.48 -18.51 -5.94
CA ASN A 101 17.31 -19.30 -6.37
C ASN A 101 15.99 -18.56 -6.05
N ALA A 102 15.97 -17.78 -4.97
CA ALA A 102 14.80 -17.03 -4.50
C ALA A 102 14.22 -16.03 -5.52
N TYR A 103 14.96 -15.64 -6.56
CA TYR A 103 14.44 -14.81 -7.65
C TYR A 103 13.24 -15.44 -8.38
N LEU A 104 13.14 -16.78 -8.42
CA LEU A 104 11.99 -17.46 -8.99
C LEU A 104 10.72 -17.18 -8.16
N SER A 105 10.81 -17.36 -6.85
CA SER A 105 9.75 -17.05 -5.90
C SER A 105 9.41 -15.55 -5.86
N LEU A 106 10.41 -14.67 -6.01
CA LEU A 106 10.20 -13.22 -6.13
C LEU A 106 9.38 -12.88 -7.38
N SER A 107 9.77 -13.42 -8.52
CA SER A 107 9.07 -13.17 -9.80
C SER A 107 7.62 -13.63 -9.75
N GLN A 108 7.36 -14.79 -9.15
CA GLN A 108 6.00 -15.26 -8.86
C GLN A 108 5.22 -14.27 -7.97
N ASN A 109 5.78 -13.83 -6.83
CA ASN A 109 5.07 -12.93 -5.92
C ASN A 109 4.77 -11.56 -6.55
N ILE A 110 5.67 -11.05 -7.39
CA ILE A 110 5.42 -9.83 -8.19
C ILE A 110 4.25 -10.07 -9.16
N GLY A 111 4.24 -11.21 -9.86
CA GLY A 111 3.13 -11.58 -10.73
C GLY A 111 1.79 -11.68 -9.98
N LEU A 112 1.77 -12.32 -8.80
CA LEU A 112 0.58 -12.42 -7.95
C LEU A 112 0.06 -11.05 -7.51
N LEU A 113 0.95 -10.12 -7.13
CA LEU A 113 0.59 -8.75 -6.77
C LEU A 113 -0.02 -8.00 -7.95
N ILE A 114 0.64 -8.03 -9.11
CA ILE A 114 0.15 -7.39 -10.34
C ILE A 114 -1.20 -7.99 -10.73
N GLY A 115 -1.35 -9.30 -10.69
CA GLY A 115 -2.59 -10.00 -10.99
C GLY A 115 -3.72 -9.63 -10.05
N ALA A 116 -3.47 -9.62 -8.74
CA ALA A 116 -4.47 -9.27 -7.74
C ALA A 116 -5.00 -7.83 -7.93
N ILE A 117 -4.12 -6.88 -8.23
CA ILE A 117 -4.51 -5.49 -8.52
C ILE A 117 -5.24 -5.42 -9.87
N PHE A 118 -4.63 -5.96 -10.93
CA PHE A 118 -5.16 -5.85 -12.29
C PHE A 118 -6.53 -6.51 -12.44
N TRP A 119 -6.70 -7.75 -11.99
CA TRP A 119 -7.98 -8.46 -12.10
C TRP A 119 -8.97 -8.02 -11.03
N GLY A 120 -8.49 -7.71 -9.82
CA GLY A 120 -9.34 -7.25 -8.73
C GLY A 120 -10.10 -5.97 -9.07
N PHE A 121 -9.43 -4.97 -9.66
CA PHE A 121 -10.09 -3.74 -10.10
C PHE A 121 -10.55 -3.79 -11.56
N GLY A 122 -9.81 -4.47 -12.43
CA GLY A 122 -10.08 -4.50 -13.87
C GLY A 122 -11.34 -5.28 -14.25
N CYS A 123 -11.74 -6.30 -13.45
CA CYS A 123 -12.95 -7.08 -13.74
C CYS A 123 -14.23 -6.22 -13.73
N ASP A 124 -14.24 -5.10 -13.00
CA ASP A 124 -15.35 -4.15 -12.99
C ASP A 124 -15.35 -3.19 -14.20
N LEU A 125 -14.26 -3.13 -14.97
CA LEU A 125 -14.14 -2.34 -16.20
C LEU A 125 -14.62 -3.11 -17.43
N PHE A 126 -14.06 -4.30 -17.67
CA PHE A 126 -14.29 -5.09 -18.90
C PHE A 126 -15.23 -6.29 -18.74
N GLY A 127 -15.72 -6.54 -17.52
CA GLY A 127 -16.69 -7.60 -17.22
C GLY A 127 -16.07 -8.81 -16.52
N ARG A 128 -16.81 -9.37 -15.56
CA ARG A 128 -16.32 -10.42 -14.67
C ARG A 128 -16.27 -11.77 -15.36
N LYS A 129 -17.12 -12.00 -16.36
CA LYS A 129 -17.09 -13.22 -17.20
C LYS A 129 -15.75 -13.44 -17.90
N TRP A 130 -15.15 -12.39 -18.44
CA TRP A 130 -13.86 -12.48 -19.11
C TRP A 130 -12.74 -12.67 -18.11
N ALA A 131 -12.74 -11.91 -17.01
CA ALA A 131 -11.77 -12.09 -15.92
C ALA A 131 -11.78 -13.54 -15.40
N PHE A 132 -12.97 -14.07 -15.12
CA PHE A 132 -13.19 -15.45 -14.67
C PHE A 132 -12.48 -16.45 -15.59
N ASN A 133 -12.69 -16.40 -16.89
CA ASN A 133 -12.05 -17.38 -17.79
C ASN A 133 -10.55 -17.12 -18.03
N LEU A 134 -10.15 -15.86 -18.20
CA LEU A 134 -8.79 -15.51 -18.62
C LEU A 134 -7.75 -15.76 -17.51
N THR A 135 -8.10 -15.68 -16.23
CA THR A 135 -7.14 -15.91 -15.14
C THR A 135 -6.54 -17.32 -15.18
N ILE A 136 -7.37 -18.37 -15.30
CA ILE A 136 -6.88 -19.75 -15.45
C ILE A 136 -6.29 -19.97 -16.85
N GLY A 137 -6.85 -19.36 -17.90
CA GLY A 137 -6.32 -19.50 -19.27
C GLY A 137 -4.87 -18.99 -19.40
N ILE A 138 -4.59 -17.80 -18.87
CA ILE A 138 -3.25 -17.20 -18.82
C ILE A 138 -2.30 -18.10 -18.03
N THR A 139 -2.75 -18.56 -16.86
CA THR A 139 -1.99 -19.45 -16.00
C THR A 139 -1.62 -20.76 -16.73
N ALA A 140 -2.58 -21.36 -17.44
CA ALA A 140 -2.38 -22.59 -18.20
C ALA A 140 -1.39 -22.42 -19.35
N VAL A 141 -1.54 -21.36 -20.14
CA VAL A 141 -0.68 -21.09 -21.30
C VAL A 141 0.77 -20.85 -20.85
N PHE A 142 0.99 -19.91 -19.94
CA PHE A 142 2.35 -19.59 -19.50
C PHE A 142 2.96 -20.71 -18.65
N GLY A 143 2.14 -21.45 -17.91
CA GLY A 143 2.55 -22.68 -17.23
C GLY A 143 3.10 -23.76 -18.15
N LEU A 144 2.43 -24.00 -19.30
CA LEU A 144 2.90 -24.94 -20.32
C LEU A 144 4.17 -24.44 -21.01
N VAL A 145 4.18 -23.15 -21.42
CA VAL A 145 5.32 -22.54 -22.11
C VAL A 145 6.57 -22.51 -21.23
N ALA A 146 6.40 -22.35 -19.91
CA ALA A 146 7.49 -22.33 -18.94
C ALA A 146 8.36 -23.60 -18.94
N ALA A 147 7.82 -24.76 -19.32
CA ALA A 147 8.60 -25.99 -19.48
C ALA A 147 9.70 -25.87 -20.57
N GLY A 148 9.50 -24.98 -21.54
CA GLY A 148 10.43 -24.69 -22.62
C GLY A 148 11.56 -23.72 -22.24
N SER A 149 11.65 -23.26 -20.99
CA SER A 149 12.60 -22.21 -20.59
C SER A 149 14.06 -22.58 -20.88
N PRO A 150 14.80 -21.75 -21.64
CA PRO A 150 16.19 -22.01 -21.99
C PRO A 150 17.19 -21.56 -20.92
N ASN A 151 16.79 -20.67 -20.01
CA ASN A 151 17.65 -20.12 -18.95
C ASN A 151 16.80 -19.67 -17.74
N PHE A 152 17.47 -19.33 -16.64
CA PHE A 152 16.82 -18.93 -15.39
C PHE A 152 15.96 -17.66 -15.51
N ALA A 153 16.39 -16.67 -16.29
CA ALA A 153 15.63 -15.44 -16.48
C ALA A 153 14.30 -15.72 -17.19
N ALA A 154 14.29 -16.60 -18.19
CA ALA A 154 13.08 -16.97 -18.91
C ALA A 154 12.03 -17.64 -18.01
N ILE A 155 12.43 -18.59 -17.16
CA ILE A 155 11.50 -19.23 -16.22
C ILE A 155 10.97 -18.22 -15.18
N CYS A 156 11.79 -17.26 -14.74
CA CYS A 156 11.34 -16.17 -13.86
C CYS A 156 10.31 -15.26 -14.55
N VAL A 157 10.52 -14.91 -15.82
CA VAL A 157 9.54 -14.11 -16.58
C VAL A 157 8.24 -14.88 -16.75
N PHE A 158 8.29 -16.15 -17.14
CA PHE A 158 7.08 -16.97 -17.20
C PHE A 158 6.42 -17.10 -15.83
N ALA A 159 7.21 -17.16 -14.74
CA ALA A 159 6.72 -17.19 -13.37
C ALA A 159 5.86 -16.00 -13.01
N ALA A 160 6.35 -14.81 -13.33
CA ALA A 160 5.56 -13.60 -13.21
C ALA A 160 4.29 -13.67 -14.07
N LEU A 161 4.39 -14.11 -15.34
CA LEU A 161 3.27 -14.13 -16.28
C LEU A 161 2.15 -15.10 -15.91
N TRP A 162 2.44 -16.36 -15.51
CA TRP A 162 1.39 -17.27 -15.05
C TRP A 162 0.77 -16.74 -13.75
N SER A 163 1.57 -16.12 -12.89
CA SER A 163 1.14 -15.61 -11.59
C SER A 163 0.26 -14.37 -11.68
N VAL A 164 0.36 -13.60 -12.77
CA VAL A 164 -0.64 -12.57 -13.11
C VAL A 164 -2.04 -13.19 -13.25
N GLY A 165 -2.16 -14.36 -13.88
CA GLY A 165 -3.42 -15.10 -13.94
C GLY A 165 -3.86 -15.59 -12.57
N VAL A 166 -2.97 -16.24 -11.83
CA VAL A 166 -3.24 -16.82 -10.50
C VAL A 166 -3.77 -15.78 -9.53
N GLY A 167 -3.12 -14.61 -9.44
CA GLY A 167 -3.48 -13.55 -8.49
C GLY A 167 -4.90 -13.00 -8.66
N GLY A 168 -5.51 -13.18 -9.83
CA GLY A 168 -6.88 -12.74 -10.11
C GLY A 168 -7.98 -13.73 -9.73
N ASN A 169 -7.66 -15.01 -9.50
CA ASN A 169 -8.68 -16.04 -9.25
C ASN A 169 -9.50 -15.74 -7.98
N LEU A 170 -8.82 -15.48 -6.86
CA LEU A 170 -9.48 -15.29 -5.57
C LEU A 170 -10.46 -14.11 -5.54
N PRO A 171 -10.09 -12.87 -5.98
CA PRO A 171 -11.02 -11.75 -5.97
C PRO A 171 -12.17 -11.91 -6.98
N VAL A 172 -11.88 -12.38 -8.20
CA VAL A 172 -12.90 -12.51 -9.26
C VAL A 172 -13.92 -13.59 -8.93
N ASP A 173 -13.44 -14.75 -8.48
CA ASP A 173 -14.30 -15.90 -8.24
C ASP A 173 -15.20 -15.68 -7.01
N SER A 174 -14.64 -15.12 -5.94
CA SER A 174 -15.40 -14.79 -4.73
C SER A 174 -16.50 -13.77 -5.02
N ALA A 175 -16.21 -12.76 -5.86
CA ALA A 175 -17.16 -11.72 -6.21
C ALA A 175 -18.33 -12.26 -7.03
N ILE A 176 -18.05 -13.08 -8.06
CA ILE A 176 -19.09 -13.74 -8.85
C ILE A 176 -19.91 -14.70 -7.97
N PHE A 177 -19.26 -15.49 -7.11
CA PHE A 177 -19.96 -16.48 -6.29
C PHE A 177 -21.02 -15.83 -5.41
N LEU A 178 -20.63 -14.78 -4.69
CA LEU A 178 -21.48 -14.07 -3.74
C LEU A 178 -22.70 -13.40 -4.39
N GLU A 179 -22.66 -13.16 -5.69
CA GLU A 179 -23.74 -12.50 -6.43
C GLU A 179 -24.81 -13.46 -6.92
N PHE A 180 -24.49 -14.75 -7.02
CA PHE A 180 -25.43 -15.81 -7.40
C PHE A 180 -25.85 -16.72 -6.23
N LEU A 181 -25.19 -16.59 -5.07
CA LEU A 181 -25.38 -17.45 -3.91
C LEU A 181 -26.44 -16.89 -2.94
N PRO A 182 -27.45 -17.68 -2.54
CA PRO A 182 -28.43 -17.25 -1.54
C PRO A 182 -27.78 -17.09 -0.16
N PRO A 183 -28.29 -16.17 0.69
CA PRO A 183 -27.72 -15.91 2.02
C PRO A 183 -27.56 -17.16 2.91
N SER A 184 -28.46 -18.14 2.79
CA SER A 184 -28.44 -19.38 3.57
C SER A 184 -27.25 -20.30 3.28
N HIS A 185 -26.58 -20.13 2.14
CA HIS A 185 -25.48 -21.00 1.69
C HIS A 185 -24.12 -20.28 1.63
N GLN A 186 -24.00 -19.06 2.17
CA GLN A 186 -22.74 -18.31 2.17
C GLN A 186 -21.57 -19.05 2.85
N TYR A 187 -21.85 -20.02 3.74
CA TYR A 187 -20.84 -20.88 4.36
C TYR A 187 -20.06 -21.73 3.34
N LEU A 188 -20.58 -21.92 2.11
CA LEU A 188 -19.87 -22.64 1.04
C LEU A 188 -18.55 -21.96 0.65
N LEU A 189 -18.41 -20.66 0.88
CA LEU A 189 -17.10 -19.97 0.73
C LEU A 189 -16.04 -20.56 1.66
N THR A 190 -16.41 -20.92 2.89
CA THR A 190 -15.52 -21.60 3.84
C THR A 190 -15.15 -22.99 3.34
N VAL A 191 -16.12 -23.70 2.74
CA VAL A 191 -15.89 -25.06 2.21
C VAL A 191 -14.90 -25.06 1.04
N LEU A 192 -14.86 -23.99 0.23
CA LEU A 192 -13.87 -23.83 -0.86
C LEU A 192 -12.41 -23.82 -0.37
N SER A 193 -12.15 -23.59 0.92
CA SER A 193 -10.79 -23.72 1.46
C SER A 193 -10.25 -25.16 1.41
N ILE A 194 -11.13 -26.17 1.27
CA ILE A 194 -10.71 -27.56 1.08
C ILE A 194 -10.00 -27.72 -0.27
N ASP A 195 -10.42 -26.97 -1.30
CA ASP A 195 -9.80 -27.03 -2.62
C ASP A 195 -8.34 -26.57 -2.60
N TRP A 196 -7.97 -25.66 -1.68
CA TRP A 196 -6.58 -25.27 -1.43
C TRP A 196 -5.72 -26.46 -0.98
N ALA A 197 -6.16 -27.18 0.06
CA ALA A 197 -5.43 -28.34 0.58
C ALA A 197 -5.40 -29.50 -0.43
N PHE A 198 -6.52 -29.71 -1.14
CA PHE A 198 -6.60 -30.71 -2.20
C PHE A 198 -5.66 -30.41 -3.37
N ALA A 199 -5.59 -29.15 -3.81
CA ALA A 199 -4.68 -28.70 -4.86
C ALA A 199 -3.21 -28.94 -4.49
N GLN A 200 -2.82 -28.63 -3.25
CA GLN A 200 -1.48 -28.91 -2.75
C GLN A 200 -1.17 -30.42 -2.77
N LEU A 201 -2.12 -31.26 -2.33
CA LEU A 201 -1.96 -32.71 -2.39
C LEU A 201 -1.81 -33.22 -3.84
N VAL A 202 -2.61 -32.72 -4.77
CA VAL A 202 -2.52 -33.08 -6.19
C VAL A 202 -1.15 -32.69 -6.77
N ALA A 203 -0.68 -31.47 -6.50
CA ALA A 203 0.65 -31.03 -6.95
C ALA A 203 1.76 -31.93 -6.38
N SER A 204 1.73 -32.21 -5.08
CA SER A 204 2.73 -33.07 -4.42
C SER A 204 2.69 -34.51 -4.95
N LEU A 205 1.51 -35.08 -5.21
CA LEU A 205 1.34 -36.43 -5.76
C LEU A 205 1.90 -36.56 -7.18
N ILE A 206 1.75 -35.53 -8.02
CA ILE A 206 2.30 -35.49 -9.37
C ILE A 206 3.81 -35.20 -9.33
N ALA A 207 4.24 -34.34 -8.41
CA ALA A 207 5.65 -33.99 -8.22
C ALA A 207 6.48 -35.18 -7.75
N TRP A 208 5.94 -36.06 -6.90
CA TRP A 208 6.70 -37.16 -6.33
C TRP A 208 7.38 -38.08 -7.35
N PRO A 209 6.67 -38.70 -8.33
CA PRO A 209 7.33 -39.51 -9.35
C PRO A 209 8.12 -38.67 -10.37
N LEU A 210 7.64 -37.47 -10.74
CA LEU A 210 8.27 -36.68 -11.80
C LEU A 210 9.56 -35.99 -11.33
N LEU A 211 9.52 -35.35 -10.17
CA LEU A 211 10.67 -34.66 -9.59
C LEU A 211 11.56 -35.60 -8.78
N GLY A 212 11.00 -36.65 -8.18
CA GLY A 212 11.78 -37.67 -7.47
C GLY A 212 12.71 -38.46 -8.39
N ASP A 213 12.19 -38.96 -9.51
CA ASP A 213 12.92 -39.93 -10.34
C ASP A 213 13.67 -39.30 -11.54
N TYR A 214 13.26 -38.11 -12.00
CA TYR A 214 13.80 -37.48 -13.22
C TYR A 214 14.53 -36.14 -12.97
N THR A 215 14.94 -35.87 -11.73
CA THR A 215 15.72 -34.69 -11.32
C THR A 215 17.05 -35.14 -10.73
N CYS A 216 18.09 -34.31 -10.88
CA CYS A 216 19.39 -34.58 -10.26
C CYS A 216 19.30 -34.70 -8.74
N GLN A 217 20.08 -35.60 -8.15
CA GLN A 217 20.23 -35.70 -6.70
C GLN A 217 21.08 -34.54 -6.17
N GLU A 218 20.90 -34.21 -4.90
CA GLU A 218 21.69 -33.16 -4.23
C GLU A 218 23.18 -33.51 -4.14
N SER A 219 23.51 -34.80 -4.15
CA SER A 219 24.88 -35.30 -4.15
C SER A 219 25.54 -35.35 -5.55
N ASP A 220 24.79 -35.05 -6.62
CA ASP A 220 25.33 -35.09 -7.98
C ASP A 220 26.19 -33.85 -8.25
N ALA A 221 27.50 -34.06 -8.44
CA ALA A 221 28.45 -32.97 -8.76
C ALA A 221 28.16 -32.28 -10.11
N ASP A 222 27.64 -33.03 -11.09
CA ASP A 222 27.35 -32.54 -12.45
C ASP A 222 25.89 -32.78 -12.85
N CYS A 223 25.02 -31.81 -12.54
CA CYS A 223 23.63 -31.80 -13.00
C CYS A 223 23.53 -31.28 -14.44
N THR A 224 23.44 -32.20 -15.40
CA THR A 224 23.21 -31.87 -16.82
C THR A 224 21.72 -31.80 -17.14
N ARG A 225 21.33 -30.98 -18.12
CA ARG A 225 19.93 -30.84 -18.56
C ARG A 225 19.25 -32.17 -18.88
N SER A 226 19.96 -33.13 -19.47
CA SER A 226 19.41 -34.46 -19.81
C SER A 226 19.05 -35.30 -18.58
N LYS A 227 19.67 -35.05 -17.43
CA LYS A 227 19.38 -35.73 -16.14
C LYS A 227 18.40 -34.94 -15.26
N ASN A 228 17.96 -33.77 -15.70
CA ASN A 228 17.14 -32.83 -14.93
C ASN A 228 15.81 -32.46 -15.62
N PHE A 229 15.21 -33.42 -16.34
CA PHE A 229 14.01 -33.15 -17.13
C PHE A 229 12.72 -33.17 -16.31
N GLY A 230 12.77 -33.67 -15.06
CA GLY A 230 11.61 -33.85 -14.18
C GLY A 230 10.79 -32.58 -13.98
N TRP A 231 11.44 -31.43 -13.75
CA TRP A 231 10.71 -30.16 -13.56
C TRP A 231 9.98 -29.69 -14.83
N ARG A 232 10.46 -30.04 -16.02
CA ARG A 232 9.76 -29.74 -17.28
C ARG A 232 8.53 -30.62 -17.46
N TYR A 233 8.65 -31.91 -17.18
CA TYR A 233 7.50 -32.82 -17.19
C TYR A 233 6.44 -32.39 -16.18
N PHE A 234 6.89 -31.98 -14.98
CA PHE A 234 5.99 -31.46 -13.95
C PHE A 234 5.29 -30.18 -14.41
N MET A 235 5.99 -29.21 -14.99
CA MET A 235 5.37 -27.99 -15.53
C MET A 235 4.38 -28.29 -16.66
N ILE A 236 4.66 -29.26 -17.54
CA ILE A 236 3.72 -29.70 -18.57
C ILE A 236 2.47 -30.31 -17.94
N ALA A 237 2.62 -31.17 -16.93
CA ALA A 237 1.49 -31.79 -16.24
C ALA A 237 0.62 -30.74 -15.53
N MET A 238 1.24 -29.78 -14.82
CA MET A 238 0.53 -28.74 -14.08
C MET A 238 -0.12 -27.68 -14.99
N GLY A 239 0.59 -27.27 -16.05
CA GLY A 239 0.04 -26.42 -17.11
C GLY A 239 -1.11 -27.12 -17.85
N GLY A 240 -0.98 -28.42 -18.12
CA GLY A 240 -2.02 -29.25 -18.73
C GLY A 240 -3.25 -29.41 -17.85
N LEU A 241 -3.07 -29.66 -16.55
CA LEU A 241 -4.17 -29.67 -15.57
C LEU A 241 -4.90 -28.32 -15.55
N SER A 242 -4.16 -27.22 -15.55
CA SER A 242 -4.75 -25.86 -15.62
C SER A 242 -5.48 -25.63 -16.95
N MET A 243 -4.98 -26.17 -18.06
CA MET A 243 -5.64 -26.10 -19.36
C MET A 243 -6.96 -26.88 -19.36
N VAL A 244 -7.01 -28.07 -18.74
CA VAL A 244 -8.25 -28.84 -18.57
C VAL A 244 -9.25 -28.05 -17.74
N MET A 245 -8.83 -27.46 -16.61
CA MET A 245 -9.69 -26.60 -15.80
C MET A 245 -10.24 -25.40 -16.60
N PHE A 246 -9.39 -24.74 -17.40
CA PHE A 246 -9.79 -23.65 -18.29
C PHE A 246 -10.83 -24.11 -19.33
N VAL A 247 -10.59 -25.22 -20.01
CA VAL A 247 -11.51 -25.76 -21.04
C VAL A 247 -12.85 -26.13 -20.42
N ILE A 248 -12.88 -26.75 -19.23
CA ILE A 248 -14.13 -27.04 -18.52
C ILE A 248 -14.88 -25.73 -18.20
N ARG A 249 -14.17 -24.73 -17.67
CA ARG A 249 -14.73 -23.43 -17.30
C ARG A 249 -15.29 -22.65 -18.49
N PHE A 250 -14.59 -22.69 -19.63
CA PHE A 250 -14.91 -21.91 -20.81
C PHE A 250 -15.90 -22.60 -21.76
N ALA A 251 -15.74 -23.90 -22.01
CA ALA A 251 -16.52 -24.62 -23.02
C ALA A 251 -17.69 -25.43 -22.44
N PHE A 252 -17.57 -25.94 -21.21
CA PHE A 252 -18.56 -26.84 -20.62
C PHE A 252 -19.45 -26.16 -19.56
N PHE A 253 -19.13 -24.93 -19.15
CA PHE A 253 -19.94 -24.13 -18.24
C PHE A 253 -20.23 -22.75 -18.82
N THR A 254 -21.52 -22.40 -18.94
CA THR A 254 -21.92 -21.03 -19.33
C THR A 254 -21.98 -20.16 -18.08
N ILE A 255 -20.95 -19.35 -17.87
CA ILE A 255 -21.00 -18.28 -16.88
C ILE A 255 -21.81 -17.09 -17.43
N TYR A 256 -22.77 -16.61 -16.65
CA TYR A 256 -23.48 -15.36 -16.91
C TYR A 256 -22.76 -14.20 -16.24
N GLU A 257 -22.82 -13.02 -16.86
CA GLU A 257 -22.36 -11.80 -16.22
C GLU A 257 -23.25 -11.50 -15.00
N SER A 258 -22.67 -10.89 -13.97
CA SER A 258 -23.39 -10.63 -12.73
C SER A 258 -24.60 -9.70 -12.94
N PRO A 259 -25.79 -10.03 -12.40
CA PRO A 259 -26.94 -9.13 -12.43
C PRO A 259 -26.64 -7.76 -11.84
N LYS A 260 -25.87 -7.72 -10.74
CA LYS A 260 -25.47 -6.46 -10.09
C LYS A 260 -24.47 -5.68 -10.94
N TYR A 261 -23.54 -6.38 -11.60
CA TYR A 261 -22.62 -5.73 -12.55
C TYR A 261 -23.40 -5.08 -13.70
N LEU A 262 -24.33 -5.81 -14.33
CA LEU A 262 -25.16 -5.32 -15.43
C LEU A 262 -26.02 -4.11 -15.01
N MET A 263 -26.71 -4.22 -13.88
CA MET A 263 -27.49 -3.13 -13.28
C MET A 263 -26.61 -1.90 -13.00
N SER A 264 -25.40 -2.10 -12.47
CA SER A 264 -24.45 -1.00 -12.22
C SER A 264 -23.97 -0.28 -13.50
N ARG A 265 -24.12 -0.92 -14.67
CA ARG A 265 -23.82 -0.37 -15.99
C ARG A 265 -25.06 0.19 -16.69
N GLY A 266 -26.20 0.27 -15.99
CA GLY A 266 -27.49 0.71 -16.53
C GLY A 266 -28.16 -0.31 -17.45
N LYS A 267 -27.71 -1.57 -17.43
CA LYS A 267 -28.24 -2.67 -18.27
C LYS A 267 -29.26 -3.50 -17.50
N ASP A 268 -30.29 -2.85 -16.98
CA ASP A 268 -31.28 -3.48 -16.09
C ASP A 268 -32.05 -4.62 -16.77
N ALA A 269 -32.37 -4.46 -18.06
CA ALA A 269 -33.03 -5.51 -18.85
C ALA A 269 -32.15 -6.77 -18.97
N GLU A 270 -30.84 -6.61 -19.16
CA GLU A 270 -29.91 -7.74 -19.20
C GLU A 270 -29.79 -8.39 -17.81
N ALA A 271 -29.80 -7.59 -16.73
CA ALA A 271 -29.76 -8.11 -15.35
C ALA A 271 -30.97 -8.99 -15.05
N VAL A 272 -32.18 -8.54 -15.42
CA VAL A 272 -33.42 -9.31 -15.30
C VAL A 272 -33.35 -10.59 -16.13
N ALA A 273 -32.90 -10.51 -17.38
CA ALA A 273 -32.76 -11.68 -18.25
C ALA A 273 -31.82 -12.75 -17.66
N VAL A 274 -30.71 -12.34 -17.02
CA VAL A 274 -29.81 -13.28 -16.33
C VAL A 274 -30.52 -13.96 -15.16
N VAL A 275 -31.28 -13.23 -14.34
CA VAL A 275 -32.02 -13.80 -13.20
C VAL A 275 -33.05 -14.83 -13.68
N HIS A 276 -33.79 -14.53 -14.75
CA HIS A 276 -34.74 -15.47 -15.36
C HIS A 276 -34.05 -16.73 -15.90
N GLU A 277 -32.89 -16.57 -16.54
CA GLU A 277 -32.14 -17.70 -17.09
C GLU A 277 -31.56 -18.58 -15.97
N VAL A 278 -31.08 -17.98 -14.86
CA VAL A 278 -30.67 -18.72 -13.66
C VAL A 278 -31.85 -19.46 -13.04
N ALA A 279 -33.03 -18.82 -12.93
CA ALA A 279 -34.25 -19.48 -12.47
C ALA A 279 -34.60 -20.67 -13.35
N ARG A 280 -34.59 -20.50 -14.68
CA ARG A 280 -34.87 -21.55 -15.67
C ARG A 280 -33.90 -22.72 -15.53
N ARG A 281 -32.59 -22.48 -15.40
CA ARG A 281 -31.59 -23.55 -15.18
C ARG A 281 -31.80 -24.31 -13.88
N ASN A 282 -32.38 -23.65 -12.89
CA ASN A 282 -32.73 -24.25 -11.60
C ASN A 282 -34.11 -24.93 -11.60
N GLY A 283 -34.83 -24.91 -12.72
CA GLY A 283 -36.20 -25.46 -12.79
C GLY A 283 -37.22 -24.62 -12.01
N LYS A 284 -36.97 -23.32 -11.85
CA LYS A 284 -37.82 -22.35 -11.16
C LYS A 284 -38.19 -21.20 -12.10
N THR A 285 -39.16 -20.40 -11.67
CA THR A 285 -39.51 -19.11 -12.27
C THR A 285 -39.12 -17.97 -11.33
N SER A 286 -38.91 -16.78 -11.88
CA SER A 286 -38.73 -15.55 -11.10
C SER A 286 -39.78 -14.56 -11.55
N ASP A 287 -40.37 -13.82 -10.61
CA ASP A 287 -41.37 -12.79 -10.91
C ASP A 287 -40.73 -11.41 -11.13
N LEU A 288 -39.40 -11.31 -11.11
CA LEU A 288 -38.67 -10.07 -11.28
C LEU A 288 -38.89 -9.49 -12.70
N THR A 289 -39.44 -8.29 -12.77
CA THR A 289 -39.65 -7.58 -14.05
C THR A 289 -38.65 -6.44 -14.24
N LEU A 290 -38.59 -5.89 -15.46
CA LEU A 290 -37.82 -4.66 -15.71
C LEU A 290 -38.40 -3.47 -14.92
N GLU A 291 -39.73 -3.40 -14.81
CA GLU A 291 -40.44 -2.35 -14.09
C GLU A 291 -40.05 -2.31 -12.60
N ASP A 292 -39.78 -3.48 -11.99
CA ASP A 292 -39.32 -3.58 -10.61
C ASP A 292 -37.97 -2.91 -10.36
N LEU A 293 -37.12 -2.81 -11.38
CA LEU A 293 -35.86 -2.09 -11.28
C LEU A 293 -36.05 -0.62 -11.66
N THR A 294 -36.69 -0.33 -12.79
CA THR A 294 -36.81 1.04 -13.31
C THR A 294 -37.71 1.95 -12.47
N LYS A 295 -38.62 1.40 -11.65
CA LYS A 295 -39.45 2.21 -10.73
C LYS A 295 -38.65 3.08 -9.76
N TYR A 296 -37.40 2.70 -9.47
CA TYR A 296 -36.51 3.45 -8.60
C TYR A 296 -35.74 4.56 -9.32
N ASP A 297 -35.76 4.65 -10.65
CA ASP A 297 -35.07 5.73 -11.39
C ASP A 297 -35.66 7.11 -11.07
N ALA A 298 -36.95 7.17 -10.72
CA ALA A 298 -37.62 8.39 -10.26
C ALA A 298 -37.02 8.95 -8.94
N LEU A 299 -36.32 8.14 -8.15
CA LEU A 299 -35.61 8.62 -6.96
C LEU A 299 -34.40 9.49 -7.32
N ALA A 300 -33.82 9.32 -8.52
CA ALA A 300 -32.71 10.15 -9.01
C ALA A 300 -33.17 11.58 -9.36
N GLU A 301 -34.38 11.72 -9.90
CA GLU A 301 -34.94 12.99 -10.39
C GLU A 301 -35.31 13.96 -9.25
N ARG A 302 -35.39 13.48 -8.00
CA ARG A 302 -35.87 14.24 -6.83
C ARG A 302 -34.77 14.83 -5.94
N SER A 303 -33.50 14.62 -6.26
CA SER A 303 -32.37 15.16 -5.48
C SER A 303 -32.17 16.67 -5.78
N GLU A 304 -32.23 17.52 -4.75
CA GLU A 304 -32.22 19.00 -4.86
C GLU A 304 -30.90 19.62 -5.37
N ASP A 305 -29.84 18.83 -5.53
CA ASP A 305 -28.57 19.27 -6.10
C ASP A 305 -28.55 19.04 -7.63
N GLY A 306 -29.14 19.99 -8.36
CA GLY A 306 -29.38 19.96 -9.82
C GLY A 306 -28.16 19.91 -10.76
N VAL A 307 -27.22 18.98 -10.57
CA VAL A 307 -26.10 18.72 -11.50
C VAL A 307 -26.09 17.28 -12.04
N ARG A 308 -26.94 16.36 -11.56
CA ARG A 308 -26.94 14.95 -12.00
C ARG A 308 -28.04 14.56 -13.00
N ALA A 309 -28.58 15.53 -13.74
CA ALA A 309 -29.43 15.21 -14.88
C ALA A 309 -28.61 14.60 -16.02
N GLN A 310 -28.75 13.28 -16.17
CA GLN A 310 -28.65 12.58 -17.45
C GLN A 310 -27.28 12.60 -18.17
N GLN A 311 -26.35 11.75 -17.73
CA GLN A 311 -25.29 11.24 -18.61
C GLN A 311 -25.25 9.70 -18.58
N THR A 312 -26.08 9.10 -19.42
CA THR A 312 -26.03 7.72 -19.89
C THR A 312 -24.96 7.56 -21.00
N SER A 313 -23.72 7.97 -20.71
CA SER A 313 -22.57 7.81 -21.61
C SER A 313 -21.58 6.80 -21.04
N ALA A 314 -20.96 6.00 -21.90
CA ALA A 314 -19.87 5.09 -21.55
C ALA A 314 -18.71 5.79 -20.81
N VAL A 315 -18.57 7.12 -20.99
CA VAL A 315 -17.62 7.99 -20.29
C VAL A 315 -18.04 8.25 -18.84
N ALA A 316 -19.33 8.50 -18.57
CA ALA A 316 -19.85 8.61 -17.20
C ALA A 316 -19.88 7.25 -16.47
N ALA A 317 -19.92 6.14 -17.22
CA ALA A 317 -19.72 4.80 -16.68
C ALA A 317 -18.24 4.49 -16.40
N LEU A 318 -17.31 5.14 -17.12
CA LEU A 318 -15.87 5.10 -16.88
C LEU A 318 -15.48 6.02 -15.70
N GLU A 319 -16.05 7.22 -15.60
CA GLU A 319 -15.93 8.10 -14.43
C GLU A 319 -16.53 7.45 -13.19
N ARG A 320 -17.71 6.82 -13.28
CA ARG A 320 -18.25 6.01 -12.17
C ARG A 320 -17.37 4.81 -11.83
N ASN A 321 -16.64 4.24 -12.79
CA ASN A 321 -15.71 3.14 -12.54
C ASN A 321 -14.36 3.61 -11.96
N LEU A 322 -13.93 4.84 -12.25
CA LEU A 322 -12.80 5.51 -11.60
C LEU A 322 -13.20 5.99 -10.19
N GLU A 323 -14.44 6.47 -10.03
CA GLU A 323 -15.11 6.68 -8.74
C GLU A 323 -15.46 5.36 -8.04
N ARG A 324 -15.32 4.16 -8.65
CA ARG A 324 -15.47 2.87 -7.93
C ARG A 324 -14.24 2.49 -7.12
N VAL A 325 -13.11 3.16 -7.33
CA VAL A 325 -12.06 3.33 -6.30
C VAL A 325 -12.46 4.46 -5.35
N SER A 326 -13.75 4.55 -5.02
CA SER A 326 -14.29 5.51 -4.07
C SER A 326 -13.75 5.15 -2.69
N PHE A 327 -12.95 6.06 -2.15
CA PHE A 327 -12.58 6.09 -0.75
C PHE A 327 -13.79 6.12 0.18
N THR A 328 -15.03 6.23 -0.31
CA THR A 328 -16.25 6.10 0.51
C THR A 328 -16.42 4.67 1.02
N HIS A 329 -16.13 3.64 0.22
CA HIS A 329 -16.14 2.25 0.68
C HIS A 329 -15.02 1.98 1.68
N VAL A 330 -13.81 2.48 1.40
CA VAL A 330 -12.66 2.36 2.31
C VAL A 330 -12.94 3.12 3.62
N ARG A 331 -13.43 4.36 3.54
CA ARG A 331 -13.82 5.19 4.69
C ARG A 331 -14.98 4.56 5.47
N SER A 332 -15.89 3.86 4.80
CA SER A 332 -16.96 3.11 5.46
C SER A 332 -16.39 1.97 6.32
N LEU A 333 -15.29 1.33 5.92
CA LEU A 333 -14.55 0.35 6.73
C LEU A 333 -13.86 0.97 7.98
N PHE A 334 -13.76 2.29 8.04
CA PHE A 334 -13.24 3.05 9.19
C PHE A 334 -14.29 3.98 9.80
N SER A 335 -15.57 3.80 9.47
CA SER A 335 -16.68 4.67 9.89
C SER A 335 -16.93 4.68 11.39
N THR A 336 -16.59 3.59 12.08
CA THR A 336 -16.66 3.48 13.54
C THR A 336 -15.33 2.98 14.07
N ALA A 337 -14.95 3.39 15.30
CA ALA A 337 -13.72 2.94 15.93
C ALA A 337 -13.62 1.39 15.99
N ARG A 338 -14.75 0.70 16.25
CA ARG A 338 -14.80 -0.76 16.29
C ARG A 338 -14.55 -1.41 14.93
N LEU A 339 -15.18 -0.88 13.87
CA LEU A 339 -14.99 -1.42 12.52
C LEU A 339 -13.59 -1.08 12.02
N GLY A 340 -13.09 0.14 12.26
CA GLY A 340 -11.74 0.54 11.91
C GLY A 340 -10.66 -0.31 12.58
N ILE A 341 -10.78 -0.61 13.88
CA ILE A 341 -9.89 -1.55 14.57
C ILE A 341 -9.98 -2.94 13.93
N SER A 342 -11.19 -3.43 13.65
CA SER A 342 -11.39 -4.75 13.05
C SER A 342 -10.75 -4.84 11.65
N THR A 343 -10.95 -3.82 10.81
CA THR A 343 -10.36 -3.68 9.48
C THR A 343 -8.84 -3.64 9.55
N SER A 344 -8.26 -2.82 10.44
CA SER A 344 -6.80 -2.75 10.62
C SER A 344 -6.21 -4.07 11.12
N MET A 345 -6.86 -4.74 12.08
CA MET A 345 -6.41 -6.03 12.59
C MET A 345 -6.43 -7.12 11.52
N VAL A 346 -7.54 -7.24 10.78
CA VAL A 346 -7.65 -8.22 9.68
C VAL A 346 -6.62 -7.94 8.60
N THR A 347 -6.42 -6.68 8.22
CA THR A 347 -5.41 -6.29 7.24
C THR A 347 -3.99 -6.64 7.70
N ALA A 348 -3.67 -6.36 8.97
CA ALA A 348 -2.37 -6.71 9.55
C ALA A 348 -2.15 -8.24 9.61
N ILE A 349 -3.17 -9.01 9.98
CA ILE A 349 -3.11 -10.48 9.97
C ILE A 349 -2.79 -10.98 8.56
N TRP A 350 -3.49 -10.48 7.54
CA TRP A 350 -3.24 -10.86 6.15
C TRP A 350 -1.86 -10.44 5.64
N ALA A 351 -1.37 -9.27 6.05
CA ALA A 351 -0.01 -8.81 5.75
C ALA A 351 1.05 -9.76 6.34
N PHE A 352 0.98 -10.04 7.64
CA PHE A 352 1.97 -10.92 8.28
C PHE A 352 1.88 -12.37 7.83
N ILE A 353 0.68 -12.88 7.54
CA ILE A 353 0.52 -14.20 6.91
C ILE A 353 1.10 -14.18 5.49
N GLY A 354 0.90 -13.09 4.75
CA GLY A 354 1.49 -12.87 3.43
C GLY A 354 3.01 -12.90 3.45
N LEU A 355 3.63 -12.43 4.54
CA LEU A 355 5.07 -12.58 4.75
C LEU A 355 5.46 -14.00 5.19
N GLY A 356 4.82 -14.51 6.24
CA GLY A 356 5.23 -15.74 6.91
C GLY A 356 5.01 -17.01 6.08
N TYR A 357 3.93 -17.07 5.31
CA TYR A 357 3.61 -18.27 4.53
C TYR A 357 4.59 -18.53 3.39
N PRO A 358 4.88 -17.57 2.49
CA PRO A 358 5.90 -17.78 1.45
C PRO A 358 7.29 -17.96 2.05
N LEU A 359 7.62 -17.31 3.19
CA LEU A 359 8.95 -17.41 3.81
C LEU A 359 9.28 -18.84 4.26
N TYR A 360 8.25 -19.63 4.53
CA TYR A 360 8.39 -21.03 4.90
C TYR A 360 8.00 -21.99 3.77
N ASN A 361 6.78 -21.89 3.23
CA ASN A 361 6.24 -22.85 2.26
C ASN A 361 6.90 -22.76 0.88
N ALA A 362 7.33 -21.57 0.45
CA ALA A 362 8.01 -21.42 -0.84
C ALA A 362 9.43 -22.03 -0.84
N PHE A 363 9.96 -22.32 0.34
CA PHE A 363 11.29 -22.89 0.54
C PHE A 363 11.25 -24.23 1.27
N LEU A 364 10.07 -24.78 1.57
CA LEU A 364 9.94 -26.01 2.37
C LEU A 364 10.64 -27.22 1.72
N PRO A 365 10.48 -27.50 0.41
CA PRO A 365 11.22 -28.58 -0.25
C PRO A 365 12.73 -28.34 -0.23
N TYR A 366 13.17 -27.09 -0.40
CA TYR A 366 14.58 -26.70 -0.32
C TYR A 366 15.17 -26.91 1.08
N ILE A 367 14.40 -26.60 2.13
CA ILE A 367 14.78 -26.83 3.53
C ILE A 367 14.89 -28.33 3.80
N GLN A 368 13.92 -29.13 3.34
CA GLN A 368 13.95 -30.58 3.54
C GLN A 368 15.11 -31.26 2.82
N ALA A 369 15.38 -30.86 1.59
CA ALA A 369 16.54 -31.23 0.82
C ALA A 369 17.83 -31.00 1.63
N THR A 370 18.12 -29.73 1.93
CA THR A 370 19.34 -29.31 2.63
C THR A 370 19.49 -30.00 3.99
N ARG A 371 18.42 -30.10 4.78
CA ARG A 371 18.45 -30.76 6.10
C ARG A 371 18.63 -32.27 5.99
N GLY A 372 18.00 -32.91 5.02
CA GLY A 372 18.19 -34.35 4.76
C GLY A 372 19.63 -34.64 4.39
N ALA A 373 20.26 -33.78 3.58
CA ALA A 373 21.69 -33.87 3.29
C ALA A 373 22.55 -33.75 4.56
N ASP A 374 22.26 -32.78 5.44
CA ASP A 374 22.95 -32.61 6.74
C ASP A 374 22.77 -33.83 7.67
N PHE A 375 21.58 -34.44 7.68
CA PHE A 375 21.28 -35.62 8.48
C PHE A 375 21.85 -36.93 7.87
N GLY A 376 22.32 -36.88 6.63
CA GLY A 376 22.93 -38.02 5.92
C GLY A 376 21.92 -39.02 5.33
N ASP A 377 20.62 -38.67 5.28
CA ASP A 377 19.55 -39.51 4.72
C ASP A 377 18.74 -38.82 3.61
N GLY A 378 19.25 -37.69 3.09
CA GLY A 378 18.63 -36.91 2.01
C GLY A 378 18.60 -37.63 0.66
N SER A 379 17.44 -37.59 -0.01
CA SER A 379 17.28 -37.93 -1.42
C SER A 379 16.10 -37.17 -2.00
N THR A 380 16.09 -36.90 -3.31
CA THR A 380 14.95 -36.23 -3.96
C THR A 380 13.65 -36.99 -3.74
N TYR A 381 13.71 -38.32 -3.80
CA TYR A 381 12.57 -39.19 -3.52
C TYR A 381 12.00 -38.96 -2.11
N ILE A 382 12.87 -38.89 -1.09
CA ILE A 382 12.44 -38.64 0.30
C ILE A 382 11.83 -37.25 0.45
N THR A 383 12.44 -36.23 -0.14
CA THR A 383 11.93 -34.84 -0.11
C THR A 383 10.51 -34.76 -0.67
N TYR A 384 10.28 -35.25 -1.89
CA TYR A 384 8.94 -35.16 -2.50
C TYR A 384 7.93 -36.15 -1.91
N ARG A 385 8.36 -37.32 -1.42
CA ARG A 385 7.50 -38.21 -0.60
C ARG A 385 7.02 -37.48 0.66
N ASN A 386 7.93 -36.80 1.35
CA ASN A 386 7.62 -36.07 2.57
C ASN A 386 6.64 -34.92 2.28
N GLU A 387 6.78 -34.22 1.15
CA GLU A 387 5.78 -33.23 0.69
C GLU A 387 4.39 -33.83 0.53
N VAL A 388 4.27 -35.04 -0.03
CA VAL A 388 2.98 -35.76 -0.12
C VAL A 388 2.43 -36.05 1.28
N ILE A 389 3.25 -36.61 2.17
CA ILE A 389 2.84 -36.93 3.55
C ILE A 389 2.32 -35.67 4.25
N ILE A 390 3.08 -34.57 4.17
CA ILE A 390 2.71 -33.28 4.77
C ILE A 390 1.40 -32.75 4.17
N SER A 391 1.25 -32.83 2.85
CA SER A 391 0.06 -32.32 2.14
C SER A 391 -1.23 -33.08 2.49
N VAL A 392 -1.14 -34.38 2.80
CA VAL A 392 -2.29 -35.19 3.24
C VAL A 392 -2.92 -34.61 4.52
N LEU A 393 -2.12 -34.04 5.41
CA LEU A 393 -2.59 -33.48 6.69
C LEU A 393 -3.32 -32.15 6.54
N GLY A 394 -3.22 -31.48 5.38
CA GLY A 394 -3.94 -30.23 5.13
C GLY A 394 -5.46 -30.43 5.09
N ILE A 395 -5.94 -31.50 4.45
CA ILE A 395 -7.37 -31.83 4.29
C ILE A 395 -8.08 -31.99 5.65
N PRO A 396 -7.65 -32.88 6.56
CA PRO A 396 -8.28 -33.00 7.87
C PRO A 396 -8.15 -31.72 8.71
N GLY A 397 -7.11 -30.91 8.49
CA GLY A 397 -6.97 -29.58 9.08
C GLY A 397 -8.10 -28.63 8.65
N CYS A 398 -8.37 -28.51 7.35
CA CYS A 398 -9.48 -27.69 6.85
C CYS A 398 -10.84 -28.15 7.39
N ILE A 399 -11.09 -29.47 7.41
CA ILE A 399 -12.33 -30.06 7.93
C ILE A 399 -12.50 -29.71 9.43
N LEU A 400 -11.44 -29.89 10.23
CA LEU A 400 -11.48 -29.52 11.65
C LEU A 400 -11.70 -28.03 11.85
N GLY A 401 -11.10 -27.16 11.02
CA GLY A 401 -11.36 -25.72 11.03
C GLY A 401 -12.84 -25.40 10.84
N GLY A 402 -13.50 -26.06 9.88
CA GLY A 402 -14.94 -25.95 9.66
C GLY A 402 -15.79 -26.40 10.87
N PHE A 403 -15.37 -27.43 11.60
CA PHE A 403 -16.06 -27.84 12.83
C PHE A 403 -15.79 -26.89 14.02
N LEU A 404 -14.58 -26.38 14.16
CA LEU A 404 -14.18 -25.52 15.29
C LEU A 404 -14.93 -24.18 15.31
N ILE A 405 -15.29 -23.64 14.15
CA ILE A 405 -16.01 -22.35 14.07
C ILE A 405 -17.47 -22.42 14.57
N GLU A 406 -18.05 -23.62 14.61
CA GLU A 406 -19.42 -23.90 15.07
C GLU A 406 -19.50 -24.20 16.58
N LEU A 407 -18.35 -24.36 17.26
CA LEU A 407 -18.34 -24.67 18.70
C LEU A 407 -18.89 -23.52 19.54
N PRO A 408 -19.91 -23.77 20.40
CA PRO A 408 -20.46 -22.76 21.28
C PRO A 408 -19.38 -22.17 22.20
N ARG A 409 -19.31 -20.84 22.30
CA ARG A 409 -18.32 -20.05 23.11
C ARG A 409 -16.89 -20.01 22.59
N PHE A 410 -16.46 -20.94 21.74
CA PHE A 410 -15.12 -20.92 21.14
C PHE A 410 -15.10 -20.06 19.86
N GLY A 411 -16.03 -20.36 18.93
CA GLY A 411 -16.27 -19.59 17.71
C GLY A 411 -15.05 -19.34 16.82
N ARG A 412 -15.20 -18.42 15.85
CA ARG A 412 -14.14 -18.08 14.87
C ARG A 412 -12.87 -17.52 15.54
N LYS A 413 -13.04 -16.66 16.55
CA LYS A 413 -11.91 -15.98 17.22
C LYS A 413 -11.03 -16.95 18.01
N GLY A 414 -11.64 -17.87 18.78
CA GLY A 414 -10.90 -18.88 19.53
C GLY A 414 -10.15 -19.83 18.60
N ALA A 415 -10.82 -20.30 17.54
CA ALA A 415 -10.22 -21.18 16.55
C ALA A 415 -9.03 -20.54 15.83
N LEU A 416 -9.16 -19.28 15.40
CA LEU A 416 -8.08 -18.55 14.74
C LEU A 416 -6.90 -18.29 15.68
N ALA A 417 -7.15 -17.84 16.91
CA ALA A 417 -6.08 -17.56 17.89
C ALA A 417 -5.29 -18.82 18.26
N LEU A 418 -5.98 -19.93 18.53
CA LEU A 418 -5.36 -21.21 18.87
C LEU A 418 -4.53 -21.75 17.71
N SER A 419 -5.13 -21.85 16.52
CA SER A 419 -4.45 -22.41 15.33
C SER A 419 -3.24 -21.58 14.91
N THR A 420 -3.34 -20.24 14.93
CA THR A 420 -2.20 -19.34 14.63
C THR A 420 -1.06 -19.50 15.64
N THR A 421 -1.40 -19.58 16.95
CA THR A 421 -0.39 -19.77 18.00
C THR A 421 0.32 -21.11 17.85
N LEU A 422 -0.44 -22.20 17.64
CA LEU A 422 0.12 -23.53 17.42
C LEU A 422 0.96 -23.59 16.14
N THR A 423 0.56 -22.87 15.08
CA THR A 423 1.35 -22.75 13.85
C THR A 423 2.74 -22.18 14.15
N GLY A 424 2.82 -21.08 14.91
CA GLY A 424 4.10 -20.50 15.34
C GLY A 424 4.92 -21.43 16.23
N VAL A 425 4.28 -22.14 17.17
CA VAL A 425 4.94 -23.10 18.06
C VAL A 425 5.55 -24.26 17.26
N PHE A 426 4.81 -24.86 16.32
CA PHE A 426 5.34 -25.99 15.53
C PHE A 426 6.39 -25.56 14.51
N LEU A 427 6.27 -24.36 13.94
CA LEU A 427 7.35 -23.78 13.13
C LEU A 427 8.63 -23.63 13.96
N TYR A 428 8.54 -23.09 15.17
CA TYR A 428 9.69 -22.98 16.07
C TYR A 428 10.22 -24.36 16.50
N ALA A 429 9.34 -25.33 16.77
CA ALA A 429 9.76 -26.69 17.12
C ALA A 429 10.51 -27.38 15.96
N SER A 430 10.13 -27.11 14.71
CA SER A 430 10.82 -27.65 13.53
C SER A 430 12.31 -27.32 13.49
N THR A 431 12.73 -26.16 14.03
CA THR A 431 14.15 -25.75 14.07
C THR A 431 14.98 -26.57 15.04
N THR A 432 14.33 -27.28 15.95
CA THR A 432 14.96 -28.18 16.94
C THR A 432 15.16 -29.61 16.43
N ALA A 433 14.69 -29.91 15.22
CA ALA A 433 14.81 -31.23 14.63
C ALA A 433 16.28 -31.62 14.38
N THR A 434 16.66 -32.80 14.86
CA THR A 434 17.99 -33.40 14.67
C THR A 434 17.97 -34.62 13.75
N THR A 435 16.78 -35.01 13.25
CA THR A 435 16.59 -36.13 12.32
C THR A 435 15.50 -35.79 11.30
N SER A 436 15.56 -36.39 10.11
CA SER A 436 14.55 -36.20 9.05
C SER A 436 13.14 -36.58 9.49
N ASN A 437 12.97 -37.63 10.28
CA ASN A 437 11.66 -38.04 10.79
C ASN A 437 11.09 -37.04 11.80
N ALA A 438 11.93 -36.44 12.65
CA ALA A 438 11.50 -35.39 13.56
C ALA A 438 11.09 -34.13 12.79
N LEU A 439 11.88 -33.74 11.77
CA LEU A 439 11.54 -32.62 10.89
C LEU A 439 10.21 -32.84 10.16
N LEU A 440 10.01 -34.03 9.59
CA LEU A 440 8.75 -34.43 8.97
C LEU A 440 7.58 -34.35 9.96
N GLY A 441 7.73 -34.87 11.19
CA GLY A 441 6.70 -34.81 12.23
C GLY A 441 6.27 -33.37 12.57
N TRP A 442 7.25 -32.46 12.74
CA TRP A 442 6.96 -31.05 12.98
C TRP A 442 6.28 -30.37 11.78
N ASN A 443 6.71 -30.68 10.55
CA ASN A 443 6.12 -30.13 9.34
C ASN A 443 4.68 -30.63 9.12
N CYS A 444 4.39 -31.88 9.45
CA CYS A 444 3.03 -32.43 9.45
C CYS A 444 2.14 -31.71 10.47
N ALA A 445 2.64 -31.50 11.69
CA ALA A 445 1.91 -30.76 12.72
C ALA A 445 1.64 -29.31 12.29
N TYR A 446 2.65 -28.64 11.74
CA TYR A 446 2.55 -27.31 11.15
C TYR A 446 1.50 -27.23 10.03
N ASN A 447 1.57 -28.14 9.05
CA ASN A 447 0.66 -28.11 7.91
C ASN A 447 -0.79 -28.38 8.34
N PHE A 448 -1.00 -29.30 9.28
CA PHE A 448 -2.31 -29.55 9.88
C PHE A 448 -2.90 -28.29 10.54
N VAL A 449 -2.16 -27.64 11.46
CA VAL A 449 -2.70 -26.47 12.19
C VAL A 449 -2.78 -25.21 11.35
N SER A 450 -1.90 -25.03 10.37
CA SER A 450 -1.95 -23.89 9.45
C SER A 450 -3.15 -23.99 8.51
N ASN A 451 -3.54 -25.19 8.07
CA ASN A 451 -4.77 -25.37 7.29
C ASN A 451 -6.05 -25.12 8.11
N ILE A 452 -6.05 -25.41 9.43
CA ILE A 452 -7.11 -24.95 10.34
C ILE A 452 -7.17 -23.41 10.34
N MET A 453 -6.02 -22.76 10.53
CA MET A 453 -5.93 -21.29 10.56
C MET A 453 -6.47 -20.67 9.26
N TYR A 454 -6.07 -21.18 8.10
CA TYR A 454 -6.51 -20.67 6.81
C TYR A 454 -8.00 -20.86 6.56
N ALA A 455 -8.54 -22.05 6.85
CA ALA A 455 -9.97 -22.32 6.69
C ALA A 455 -10.81 -21.32 7.51
N VAL A 456 -10.42 -21.07 8.76
CA VAL A 456 -11.11 -20.10 9.63
C VAL A 456 -10.93 -18.67 9.12
N LEU A 457 -9.72 -18.29 8.69
CA LEU A 457 -9.43 -16.92 8.27
C LEU A 457 -10.15 -16.53 6.98
N TYR A 458 -10.20 -17.43 5.98
CA TYR A 458 -10.91 -17.20 4.73
C TYR A 458 -12.42 -17.06 4.93
N ALA A 459 -13.00 -17.76 5.90
CA ALA A 459 -14.39 -17.56 6.31
C ALA A 459 -14.58 -16.24 7.06
N TYR A 460 -13.70 -15.96 8.02
CA TYR A 460 -13.84 -14.83 8.93
C TYR A 460 -13.67 -13.47 8.24
N THR A 461 -12.76 -13.38 7.28
CA THR A 461 -12.44 -12.13 6.57
C THR A 461 -13.68 -11.48 5.92
N PRO A 462 -14.45 -12.17 5.05
CA PRO A 462 -15.68 -11.62 4.50
C PRO A 462 -16.80 -11.44 5.53
N GLU A 463 -16.83 -12.22 6.61
CA GLU A 463 -17.83 -12.09 7.69
C GLU A 463 -17.63 -10.83 8.53
N VAL A 464 -16.39 -10.37 8.71
CA VAL A 464 -16.08 -9.16 9.49
C VAL A 464 -16.54 -7.89 8.79
N PHE A 465 -16.47 -7.87 7.46
CA PHE A 465 -16.79 -6.69 6.69
C PHE A 465 -18.30 -6.57 6.44
N PRO A 466 -18.88 -5.35 6.55
CA PRO A 466 -20.27 -5.11 6.20
C PRO A 466 -20.55 -5.58 4.77
N THR A 467 -21.72 -6.19 4.54
CA THR A 467 -22.08 -6.76 3.22
C THR A 467 -21.86 -5.77 2.07
N LYS A 468 -22.08 -4.47 2.31
CA LYS A 468 -21.85 -3.38 1.33
C LYS A 468 -20.38 -3.12 0.96
N ASP A 469 -19.45 -3.33 1.89
CA ASP A 469 -18.03 -2.99 1.74
C ASP A 469 -17.13 -4.23 1.78
N ARG A 470 -17.75 -5.42 1.81
CA ARG A 470 -17.07 -6.72 1.93
C ARG A 470 -16.04 -6.94 0.82
N GLY A 471 -16.41 -6.62 -0.42
CA GLY A 471 -15.50 -6.71 -1.56
C GLY A 471 -14.25 -5.85 -1.36
N THR A 472 -14.43 -4.59 -0.97
CA THR A 472 -13.34 -3.63 -0.70
C THR A 472 -12.48 -4.05 0.48
N GLY A 473 -13.07 -4.50 1.58
CA GLY A 473 -12.33 -5.00 2.75
C GLY A 473 -11.48 -6.22 2.42
N ASN A 474 -12.05 -7.18 1.68
CA ASN A 474 -11.31 -8.34 1.16
C ASN A 474 -10.18 -7.92 0.22
N ALA A 475 -10.40 -6.94 -0.65
CA ALA A 475 -9.39 -6.45 -1.59
C ALA A 475 -8.21 -5.77 -0.87
N ILE A 476 -8.46 -4.97 0.17
CA ILE A 476 -7.42 -4.36 1.01
C ILE A 476 -6.60 -5.45 1.71
N ALA A 477 -7.27 -6.41 2.35
CA ALA A 477 -6.63 -7.54 3.03
C ALA A 477 -5.77 -8.37 2.06
N ALA A 478 -6.31 -8.73 0.89
CA ALA A 478 -5.58 -9.47 -0.14
C ALA A 478 -4.39 -8.66 -0.69
N SER A 479 -4.54 -7.36 -0.92
CA SER A 479 -3.44 -6.51 -1.38
C SER A 479 -2.31 -6.43 -0.35
N ALA A 480 -2.64 -6.25 0.93
CA ALA A 480 -1.66 -6.27 2.01
C ALA A 480 -0.92 -7.61 2.09
N ASN A 481 -1.63 -8.73 1.93
CA ASN A 481 -1.04 -10.05 1.83
C ASN A 481 -0.02 -10.15 0.69
N ARG A 482 -0.37 -9.70 -0.53
CA ARG A 482 0.53 -9.79 -1.69
C ARG A 482 1.74 -8.85 -1.59
N ILE A 483 1.59 -7.65 -1.02
CA ILE A 483 2.72 -6.72 -0.78
C ILE A 483 3.75 -7.37 0.15
N PHE A 484 3.30 -7.92 1.28
CA PHE A 484 4.18 -8.60 2.22
C PHE A 484 4.73 -9.93 1.67
N GLY A 485 3.97 -10.59 0.78
CA GLY A 485 4.44 -11.76 0.03
C GLY A 485 5.66 -11.47 -0.86
N VAL A 486 5.72 -10.30 -1.49
CA VAL A 486 6.92 -9.86 -2.26
C VAL A 486 8.14 -9.69 -1.35
N MET A 487 7.96 -9.27 -0.10
CA MET A 487 9.06 -9.10 0.85
C MET A 487 9.70 -10.42 1.28
N SER A 488 8.94 -11.52 1.30
CA SER A 488 9.42 -12.83 1.75
C SER A 488 10.66 -13.34 0.99
N PRO A 489 10.65 -13.49 -0.35
CA PRO A 489 11.83 -13.93 -1.09
C PRO A 489 12.97 -12.90 -1.06
N ILE A 490 12.67 -11.61 -0.87
CA ILE A 490 13.70 -10.58 -0.65
C ILE A 490 14.46 -10.85 0.64
N ILE A 491 13.74 -11.09 1.74
CA ILE A 491 14.35 -11.45 3.03
C ILE A 491 15.17 -12.74 2.89
N ALA A 492 14.65 -13.74 2.18
CA ALA A 492 15.35 -15.00 1.93
C ALA A 492 16.65 -14.85 1.10
N MET A 493 16.77 -13.84 0.24
CA MET A 493 18.01 -13.58 -0.51
C MET A 493 19.13 -13.04 0.38
N PHE A 494 18.77 -12.25 1.39
CA PHE A 494 19.74 -11.67 2.31
C PHE A 494 20.04 -12.61 3.48
N ALA A 495 19.10 -13.45 3.90
CA ALA A 495 19.29 -14.36 5.02
C ALA A 495 20.03 -15.67 4.62
N ASN A 496 20.79 -16.25 5.57
CA ASN A 496 21.44 -17.55 5.34
C ASN A 496 20.45 -18.73 5.44
N LEU A 497 19.99 -19.21 4.29
CA LEU A 497 19.06 -20.34 4.16
C LEU A 497 19.67 -21.71 4.55
N ASN A 498 20.99 -21.80 4.77
CA ASN A 498 21.67 -23.04 5.17
C ASN A 498 21.76 -23.21 6.71
N SER A 499 21.25 -22.24 7.48
CA SER A 499 21.32 -22.27 8.94
C SER A 499 20.08 -22.90 9.57
N ALA A 500 20.21 -23.40 10.80
CA ALA A 500 19.10 -23.99 11.52
C ALA A 500 18.06 -22.99 12.06
N ALA A 501 18.34 -21.69 11.95
CA ALA A 501 17.52 -20.62 12.50
C ALA A 501 16.48 -20.14 11.48
N PRO A 502 15.31 -19.63 11.93
CA PRO A 502 14.35 -18.96 11.05
C PRO A 502 15.01 -17.82 10.27
N VAL A 503 14.63 -17.67 8.99
CA VAL A 503 15.15 -16.67 8.05
C VAL A 503 15.13 -15.22 8.61
N GLY A 504 14.24 -14.92 9.55
CA GLY A 504 14.17 -13.63 10.26
C GLY A 504 15.23 -13.39 11.36
N LEU A 505 16.17 -14.30 11.58
CA LEU A 505 17.17 -14.21 12.67
C LEU A 505 18.63 -14.25 12.19
N HIS A 506 18.90 -14.24 10.88
CA HIS A 506 20.26 -14.43 10.39
C HIS A 506 20.62 -13.49 9.23
N ASN A 507 20.97 -12.25 9.59
CA ASN A 507 22.04 -11.54 8.90
C ASN A 507 22.76 -10.63 9.89
N ASP A 508 24.06 -10.91 10.08
CA ASP A 508 25.12 -10.13 10.71
C ASP A 508 24.83 -9.43 12.04
N GLY A 509 25.56 -9.89 13.07
CA GLY A 509 25.62 -9.34 14.43
C GLY A 509 26.20 -7.92 14.55
N HIS A 510 25.70 -6.99 13.74
CA HIS A 510 25.96 -5.56 13.83
C HIS A 510 24.70 -4.72 14.02
N ILE A 511 23.51 -5.32 13.94
CA ILE A 511 22.26 -4.68 14.38
C ILE A 511 21.70 -5.53 15.53
N TYR A 512 21.89 -5.04 16.75
CA TYR A 512 21.58 -5.62 18.06
C TYR A 512 22.64 -6.53 18.69
N LEU A 513 23.43 -5.90 19.58
CA LEU A 513 24.32 -6.46 20.60
C LEU A 513 25.65 -7.00 20.08
N GLY A 514 26.73 -6.26 20.36
CA GLY A 514 28.10 -6.70 20.08
C GLY A 514 28.53 -7.91 20.89
N GLY A 515 29.59 -8.54 20.41
CA GLY A 515 30.68 -9.15 21.19
C GLY A 515 30.32 -10.16 22.27
N ASP A 516 30.76 -11.39 22.03
CA ASP A 516 30.94 -12.48 22.98
C ASP A 516 29.69 -13.24 23.48
N GLY A 517 29.75 -14.54 23.27
CA GLY A 517 28.75 -15.50 23.73
C GLY A 517 28.64 -15.49 25.23
N ARG A 518 27.54 -14.93 25.74
CA ARG A 518 26.93 -15.29 27.03
C ARG A 518 25.60 -14.62 27.37
N TYR A 519 24.69 -14.35 26.44
CA TYR A 519 23.34 -13.90 26.85
C TYR A 519 22.21 -14.56 26.04
N ARG A 520 21.53 -15.50 26.71
CA ARG A 520 20.25 -16.10 26.30
C ARG A 520 19.11 -15.13 26.63
N GLY A 521 18.32 -14.79 25.62
CA GLY A 521 16.89 -14.49 25.73
C GLY A 521 16.50 -13.02 25.89
N TYR A 522 16.21 -12.31 24.79
CA TYR A 522 15.47 -11.03 24.82
C TYR A 522 14.69 -10.67 23.53
N THR A 523 14.27 -11.62 22.70
CA THR A 523 13.40 -11.30 21.51
C THR A 523 11.90 -11.37 21.80
N ALA A 524 11.46 -12.19 22.76
CA ALA A 524 10.08 -12.19 23.23
C ALA A 524 9.70 -10.87 23.93
N SER A 525 10.68 -10.17 24.51
CA SER A 525 10.44 -8.97 25.28
C SER A 525 10.08 -7.76 24.41
N LEU A 526 10.55 -7.63 23.16
CA LEU A 526 10.24 -6.45 22.35
C LEU A 526 8.79 -6.48 21.82
N CYS A 527 8.27 -7.66 21.44
CA CYS A 527 6.85 -7.85 21.10
C CYS A 527 5.94 -7.74 22.34
N LEU A 528 6.37 -8.24 23.50
CA LEU A 528 5.62 -8.07 24.77
C LEU A 528 5.75 -6.66 25.34
N THR A 529 6.79 -5.89 25.05
CA THR A 529 6.95 -4.49 25.50
C THR A 529 6.12 -3.54 24.64
N LEU A 530 5.99 -3.82 23.34
CA LEU A 530 5.07 -3.09 22.47
C LEU A 530 3.59 -3.44 22.75
N LEU A 531 3.31 -4.63 23.30
CA LEU A 531 1.98 -5.05 23.77
C LEU A 531 1.71 -4.74 25.26
N SER A 532 2.72 -4.39 26.06
CA SER A 532 2.55 -3.98 27.47
C SER A 532 2.41 -2.48 27.65
N LEU A 533 2.67 -1.68 26.61
CA LEU A 533 2.35 -0.24 26.60
C LEU A 533 0.86 0.05 26.35
N SER A 534 0.01 -0.98 26.28
CA SER A 534 -1.44 -0.84 26.15
C SER A 534 -2.22 -1.16 27.44
N HIS A 535 -1.81 -0.66 28.61
CA HIS A 535 -2.72 -0.21 29.69
C HIS A 535 -1.94 0.37 30.88
N PRO A 536 -2.22 1.62 31.32
CA PRO A 536 -3.57 2.12 31.54
C PRO A 536 -3.88 3.34 30.65
N PHE A 537 -4.59 3.10 29.54
CA PHE A 537 -5.17 4.18 28.73
C PHE A 537 -6.71 4.08 28.65
N MET A 538 -7.34 3.20 29.45
CA MET A 538 -8.82 3.06 29.53
C MET A 538 -9.39 3.39 30.91
N THR A 539 -9.08 4.56 31.44
CA THR A 539 -9.91 5.16 32.50
C THR A 539 -9.79 6.68 32.47
N ARG A 540 -10.39 7.30 31.44
CA ARG A 540 -10.97 8.66 31.44
C ARG A 540 -11.39 9.05 30.02
N LEU A 541 -12.50 8.49 29.55
CA LEU A 541 -13.17 8.93 28.33
C LEU A 541 -14.67 9.07 28.58
N THR A 542 -15.01 9.95 29.52
CA THR A 542 -16.32 10.60 29.58
C THR A 542 -16.14 11.98 30.19
N HIS A 543 -15.74 12.95 29.38
CA HIS A 543 -16.12 14.35 29.61
C HIS A 543 -16.14 15.06 28.26
N SER A 544 -17.32 15.12 27.65
CA SER A 544 -17.68 16.25 26.81
C SER A 544 -17.85 17.45 27.72
N GLY A 545 -17.13 18.55 27.49
CA GLY A 545 -17.29 19.73 28.31
C GLY A 545 -16.50 20.93 27.85
N LYS A 546 -17.19 21.81 27.10
CA LYS A 546 -17.00 23.26 26.94
C LYS A 546 -15.64 23.76 26.44
N MET A 547 -15.68 24.66 25.44
CA MET A 547 -14.53 25.47 25.01
C MET A 547 -13.98 26.22 26.23
N SER A 548 -12.83 25.75 26.71
CA SER A 548 -11.98 26.46 27.66
C SER A 548 -11.36 27.68 26.97
N ALA A 549 -10.99 28.69 27.74
CA ALA A 549 -10.22 29.84 27.27
C ALA A 549 -8.98 29.42 26.46
N PRO A 550 -8.50 30.25 25.50
CA PRO A 550 -7.30 29.95 24.73
C PRO A 550 -6.12 29.63 25.64
N ASN A 551 -5.43 28.51 25.39
CA ASN A 551 -4.24 28.14 26.15
C ASN A 551 -3.14 29.19 25.89
N PRO A 552 -2.57 29.84 26.92
CA PRO A 552 -1.51 30.85 26.74
C PRO A 552 -0.29 30.34 25.95
N LYS A 553 -0.06 29.02 25.92
CA LYS A 553 1.00 28.37 25.14
C LYS A 553 0.76 28.34 23.63
N ASP A 554 -0.47 28.62 23.18
CA ASP A 554 -0.85 28.61 21.76
C ASP A 554 -0.75 30.01 21.11
N SER A 555 -0.23 31.00 21.84
CA SER A 555 -0.11 32.38 21.36
C SER A 555 0.94 32.50 20.26
N MET A 556 0.52 32.91 19.05
CA MET A 556 1.41 33.24 17.93
C MET A 556 1.95 34.68 17.94
N LYS A 557 1.72 35.44 19.01
CA LYS A 557 2.24 36.81 19.14
C LYS A 557 3.77 36.82 19.17
N SER A 558 4.39 37.67 18.35
CA SER A 558 5.83 37.88 18.28
C SER A 558 6.15 39.37 18.43
N THR A 559 6.80 39.73 19.54
CA THR A 559 7.22 41.10 19.86
C THR A 559 8.65 41.19 20.39
N TRP A 560 9.26 40.07 20.77
CA TRP A 560 10.59 40.00 21.38
C TRP A 560 11.69 40.68 20.57
N ARG A 561 11.58 40.73 19.22
CA ARG A 561 12.57 41.40 18.37
C ARG A 561 12.67 42.91 18.62
N SER A 562 11.60 43.51 19.18
CA SER A 562 11.53 44.93 19.54
C SER A 562 11.68 45.17 21.04
N THR A 563 11.84 44.12 21.85
CA THR A 563 12.07 44.29 23.30
C THR A 563 13.54 44.64 23.57
N PRO A 564 13.84 45.29 24.71
CA PRO A 564 15.21 45.56 25.12
C PRO A 564 16.08 44.29 25.14
N LYS A 565 17.28 44.35 24.55
CA LYS A 565 18.17 43.18 24.34
C LYS A 565 18.69 42.56 25.65
N ASP A 566 18.60 43.26 26.77
CA ASP A 566 18.86 42.75 28.13
C ASP A 566 17.83 41.71 28.59
N SER A 567 16.63 41.72 28.00
CA SER A 567 15.59 40.70 28.25
C SER A 567 15.79 39.40 27.46
N TRP A 568 16.76 39.36 26.55
CA TRP A 568 16.95 38.25 25.62
C TRP A 568 17.69 37.07 26.26
N THR A 569 17.15 35.87 26.07
CA THR A 569 17.83 34.62 26.45
C THR A 569 18.84 34.19 25.38
N VAL A 570 19.65 33.17 25.68
CA VAL A 570 20.58 32.56 24.71
C VAL A 570 19.92 32.16 23.39
N TRP A 571 18.65 31.75 23.45
CA TRP A 571 17.89 31.34 22.26
C TRP A 571 17.52 32.51 21.36
N HIS A 572 17.25 33.70 21.91
CA HIS A 572 17.01 34.92 21.12
C HIS A 572 18.30 35.33 20.39
N TRP A 573 19.42 35.32 21.12
CA TRP A 573 20.73 35.61 20.56
C TRP A 573 21.15 34.63 19.46
N LEU A 574 20.72 33.37 19.52
CA LEU A 574 20.98 32.40 18.46
C LEU A 574 20.36 32.85 17.11
N PHE A 575 19.13 33.37 17.10
CA PHE A 575 18.52 33.90 15.86
C PHE A 575 19.22 35.16 15.36
N GLU A 576 19.54 36.09 16.27
CA GLU A 576 20.21 37.36 15.94
C GLU A 576 21.62 37.14 15.39
N VAL A 577 22.44 36.33 16.08
CA VAL A 577 23.85 36.08 15.70
C VAL A 577 23.94 35.31 14.39
N MET A 578 23.07 34.32 14.17
CA MET A 578 23.02 33.60 12.90
C MET A 578 22.31 34.41 11.79
N GLY A 579 21.64 35.51 12.16
CA GLY A 579 20.94 36.39 11.23
C GLY A 579 19.85 35.67 10.43
N ILE A 580 19.15 34.70 11.01
CA ILE A 580 18.24 33.79 10.29
C ILE A 580 16.77 34.26 10.23
N HIS A 581 16.49 35.49 10.65
CA HIS A 581 15.14 36.06 10.58
C HIS A 581 14.60 36.06 9.14
N PRO A 582 13.29 35.79 8.95
CA PRO A 582 12.66 35.75 7.61
C PRO A 582 12.57 37.14 6.96
N THR A 583 12.54 38.20 7.77
CA THR A 583 12.49 39.60 7.32
C THR A 583 13.40 40.47 8.19
N THR A 584 13.73 41.66 7.70
CA THR A 584 14.51 42.68 8.42
C THR A 584 13.56 43.81 8.81
N LEU A 585 13.60 44.25 10.08
CA LEU A 585 12.61 45.20 10.62
C LEU A 585 12.69 46.59 9.98
N ASP A 586 13.87 46.99 9.52
CA ASP A 586 14.18 48.29 8.94
C ASP A 586 13.91 48.37 7.42
N LYS A 587 13.55 47.24 6.79
CA LYS A 587 13.28 47.16 5.35
C LYS A 587 11.83 46.75 5.10
N ALA A 588 11.10 47.60 4.39
CA ALA A 588 9.73 47.30 3.99
C ALA A 588 9.69 46.14 2.99
N VAL A 589 8.71 45.26 3.16
CA VAL A 589 8.42 44.14 2.25
C VAL A 589 7.46 44.61 1.17
N PRO A 590 7.70 44.32 -0.13
CA PRO A 590 6.76 44.62 -1.20
C PRO A 590 5.40 43.95 -0.99
N ILE A 591 4.33 44.70 -1.22
CA ILE A 591 2.95 44.22 -1.16
C ILE A 591 2.38 44.24 -2.59
N HIS A 592 1.79 43.13 -3.00
CA HIS A 592 1.22 42.94 -4.32
C HIS A 592 -0.24 42.56 -4.21
N SER A 593 -1.08 43.04 -5.14
CA SER A 593 -2.44 42.53 -5.30
C SER A 593 -2.42 41.09 -5.82
N LYS A 594 -3.46 40.31 -5.49
CA LYS A 594 -3.58 38.90 -5.91
C LYS A 594 -3.78 38.74 -7.42
N GLU A 595 -4.20 39.82 -8.07
CA GLU A 595 -4.42 39.94 -9.51
C GLU A 595 -3.17 40.40 -10.27
N GLU A 596 -2.05 40.69 -9.58
CA GLU A 596 -0.79 40.99 -10.25
C GLU A 596 -0.11 39.69 -10.74
N PRO A 597 0.53 39.67 -11.93
CA PRO A 597 1.32 38.52 -12.35
C PRO A 597 2.44 38.17 -11.36
N ILE A 598 2.77 36.88 -11.26
CA ILE A 598 3.85 36.38 -10.38
C ILE A 598 5.11 36.05 -11.18
N PRO A 599 6.30 36.43 -10.70
CA PRO A 599 7.55 36.15 -11.39
C PRO A 599 7.91 34.66 -11.30
N TYR A 600 8.60 34.16 -12.32
CA TYR A 600 8.96 32.75 -12.47
C TYR A 600 10.38 32.44 -12.00
N LEU A 601 10.57 31.43 -11.15
CA LEU A 601 11.87 30.86 -10.82
C LEU A 601 12.14 29.58 -11.65
N PRO A 602 13.13 29.58 -12.54
CA PRO A 602 13.49 28.39 -13.30
C PRO A 602 14.11 27.29 -12.45
N GLU A 603 13.67 26.05 -12.64
CA GLU A 603 14.12 24.86 -11.90
C GLU A 603 15.64 24.68 -11.94
N TRP A 604 16.28 24.97 -13.07
CA TRP A 604 17.74 24.84 -13.18
C TRP A 604 18.50 25.75 -12.20
N LYS A 605 17.94 26.91 -11.82
CA LYS A 605 18.54 27.81 -10.82
C LYS A 605 18.46 27.19 -9.42
N GLU A 606 17.39 26.46 -9.13
CA GLU A 606 17.23 25.72 -7.88
C GLU A 606 18.20 24.54 -7.83
N HIS A 607 18.27 23.73 -8.88
CA HIS A 607 19.26 22.65 -9.01
C HIS A 607 20.68 23.16 -8.84
N ARG A 608 21.01 24.27 -9.49
CA ARG A 608 22.31 24.93 -9.37
C ARG A 608 22.62 25.29 -7.93
N TRP A 609 21.68 25.92 -7.22
CA TRP A 609 21.87 26.32 -5.83
C TRP A 609 22.06 25.11 -4.91
N VAL A 610 21.19 24.08 -5.04
CA VAL A 610 21.28 22.87 -4.21
C VAL A 610 22.60 22.14 -4.43
N LEU A 611 23.00 21.96 -5.70
CA LEU A 611 24.23 21.24 -6.04
C LEU A 611 25.49 22.03 -5.67
N SER A 612 25.52 23.36 -5.92
CA SER A 612 26.70 24.17 -5.61
C SER A 612 27.02 24.18 -4.12
N HIS A 613 26.01 24.10 -3.26
CA HIS A 613 26.18 24.04 -1.81
C HIS A 613 26.38 22.61 -1.29
N GLY A 614 25.57 21.65 -1.78
CA GLY A 614 25.62 20.26 -1.36
C GLY A 614 26.94 19.56 -1.68
N VAL A 615 27.65 19.99 -2.72
CA VAL A 615 28.94 19.42 -3.14
C VAL A 615 30.12 19.95 -2.32
N ILE A 616 30.01 21.11 -1.66
CA ILE A 616 31.11 21.70 -0.86
C ILE A 616 31.68 20.73 0.18
N PRO A 617 30.90 20.11 1.09
CA PRO A 617 31.45 19.17 2.05
C PRO A 617 32.04 17.91 1.39
N LEU A 618 31.50 17.48 0.25
CA LEU A 618 32.04 16.36 -0.53
C LEU A 618 33.43 16.68 -1.07
N VAL A 619 33.62 17.88 -1.61
CA VAL A 619 34.90 18.36 -2.14
C VAL A 619 35.91 18.56 -1.01
N LEU A 620 35.51 19.15 0.12
CA LEU A 620 36.38 19.32 1.29
C LEU A 620 36.84 17.96 1.83
N HIS A 621 35.91 17.01 1.94
CA HIS A 621 36.21 15.65 2.36
C HIS A 621 37.17 14.97 1.37
N GLN A 622 36.88 15.01 0.07
CA GLN A 622 37.74 14.40 -0.95
C GLN A 622 39.14 15.04 -1.00
N THR A 623 39.22 16.35 -0.78
CA THR A 623 40.48 17.09 -0.72
C THR A 623 41.30 16.66 0.50
N TYR A 624 40.65 16.46 1.66
CA TYR A 624 41.30 15.89 2.84
C TYR A 624 41.87 14.50 2.55
N VAL A 625 41.11 13.62 1.89
CA VAL A 625 41.58 12.28 1.53
C VAL A 625 42.76 12.37 0.56
N ALA A 626 42.67 13.22 -0.47
CA ALA A 626 43.72 13.38 -1.46
C ALA A 626 45.03 13.93 -0.85
N TYR A 627 44.93 14.81 0.16
CA TYR A 627 46.08 15.42 0.82
C TYR A 627 46.72 14.52 1.88
N THR A 628 45.89 13.82 2.68
CA THR A 628 46.38 13.03 3.83
C THR A 628 46.59 11.55 3.51
N GLY A 629 45.99 11.05 2.42
CA GLY A 629 45.94 9.62 2.11
C GLY A 629 45.03 8.81 3.03
N GLN A 630 44.31 9.44 3.96
CA GLN A 630 43.43 8.78 4.92
C GLN A 630 41.98 9.28 4.77
N ASN A 631 41.01 8.38 4.90
CA ASN A 631 39.59 8.73 4.87
C ASN A 631 39.11 9.21 6.26
N LEU A 632 38.01 9.98 6.32
CA LEU A 632 37.46 10.40 7.61
C LEU A 632 36.84 9.21 8.36
N GLY A 633 37.12 9.12 9.66
CA GLY A 633 36.37 8.24 10.55
C GLY A 633 34.92 8.73 10.73
N GLY A 634 34.02 7.85 11.16
CA GLY A 634 32.57 8.17 11.27
C GLY A 634 32.27 9.40 12.14
N VAL A 635 33.01 9.62 13.23
CA VAL A 635 32.83 10.81 14.10
C VAL A 635 33.24 12.10 13.35
N ALA A 636 34.37 12.07 12.64
CA ALA A 636 34.84 13.24 11.89
C ALA A 636 33.92 13.56 10.71
N ALA A 637 33.42 12.53 10.01
CA ALA A 637 32.39 12.67 8.99
C ALA A 637 31.11 13.28 9.57
N PHE A 638 30.61 12.77 10.70
CA PHE A 638 29.43 13.32 11.37
C PHE A 638 29.60 14.81 11.70
N VAL A 639 30.73 15.23 12.26
CA VAL A 639 31.00 16.64 12.56
C VAL A 639 31.01 17.47 11.28
N LEU A 640 31.75 17.06 10.24
CA LEU A 640 31.85 17.79 8.99
C LEU A 640 30.48 18.00 8.33
N TYR A 641 29.72 16.91 8.14
CA TYR A 641 28.43 16.96 7.44
C TYR A 641 27.35 17.65 8.28
N THR A 642 27.41 17.58 9.61
CA THR A 642 26.50 18.34 10.49
C THR A 642 26.76 19.84 10.40
N VAL A 643 28.02 20.26 10.46
CA VAL A 643 28.38 21.68 10.33
C VAL A 643 28.02 22.20 8.94
N ALA A 644 28.32 21.44 7.89
CA ALA A 644 27.97 21.80 6.51
C ALA A 644 26.46 21.92 6.33
N PHE A 645 25.66 20.97 6.83
CA PHE A 645 24.21 21.01 6.74
C PHE A 645 23.63 22.27 7.39
N LYS A 646 24.14 22.66 8.58
CA LYS A 646 23.74 23.90 9.25
C LYS A 646 24.11 25.14 8.44
N ALA A 647 25.34 25.21 7.93
CA ALA A 647 25.80 26.34 7.15
C ALA A 647 24.98 26.54 5.87
N ILE A 648 24.67 25.44 5.16
CA ILE A 648 23.84 25.45 3.94
C ILE A 648 22.42 25.92 4.26
N ALA A 649 21.80 25.40 5.33
CA ALA A 649 20.46 25.82 5.75
C ALA A 649 20.41 27.31 6.14
N ILE A 650 21.41 27.81 6.88
CA ILE A 650 21.51 29.24 7.23
C ILE A 650 21.63 30.10 5.97
N ASN A 651 22.47 29.71 5.02
CA ASN A 651 22.61 30.41 3.74
C ASN A 651 21.29 30.44 2.97
N GLN A 652 20.56 29.31 2.95
CA GLN A 652 19.25 29.26 2.33
C GLN A 652 18.26 30.24 2.96
N LEU A 653 18.23 30.33 4.30
CA LEU A 653 17.37 31.27 5.01
C LEU A 653 17.70 32.73 4.66
N HIS A 654 18.98 33.07 4.53
CA HIS A 654 19.41 34.40 4.09
C HIS A 654 18.97 34.70 2.66
N MET A 655 19.11 33.73 1.76
CA MET A 655 18.66 33.84 0.36
C MET A 655 17.14 34.03 0.28
N LEU A 656 16.35 33.21 1.00
CA LEU A 656 14.89 33.32 1.04
C LEU A 656 14.43 34.68 1.61
N ARG A 657 15.07 35.18 2.67
CA ARG A 657 14.83 36.55 3.18
C ARG A 657 15.09 37.60 2.09
N GLY A 658 16.21 37.47 1.36
CA GLY A 658 16.57 38.39 0.28
C GLY A 658 15.50 38.43 -0.81
N LEU A 659 14.99 37.26 -1.20
CA LEU A 659 13.88 37.14 -2.16
C LEU A 659 12.58 37.73 -1.60
N GLY A 660 12.27 37.53 -0.31
CA GLY A 660 11.06 38.08 0.31
C GLY A 660 11.04 39.60 0.29
N HIS A 661 12.18 40.24 0.55
CA HIS A 661 12.33 41.69 0.44
C HIS A 661 12.35 42.24 -0.99
N LYS A 662 12.38 41.37 -2.01
CA LYS A 662 12.39 41.76 -3.42
C LYS A 662 11.05 41.48 -4.11
N TYR A 663 10.40 40.38 -3.75
CA TYR A 663 9.20 39.87 -4.44
C TYR A 663 7.96 39.79 -3.53
N GLY A 664 8.10 39.99 -2.22
CA GLY A 664 6.98 39.89 -1.28
C GLY A 664 6.53 38.45 -1.00
N PHE A 665 5.36 38.33 -0.38
CA PHE A 665 4.77 37.06 0.06
C PHE A 665 3.32 36.92 -0.42
N PHE A 666 2.86 35.68 -0.61
CA PHE A 666 1.45 35.38 -0.90
C PHE A 666 0.55 35.89 0.23
N ASP A 667 -0.65 36.39 -0.11
CA ASP A 667 -1.58 37.02 0.83
C ASP A 667 -1.05 38.28 1.55
N GLY A 668 0.06 38.85 1.07
CA GLY A 668 0.75 39.98 1.72
C GLY A 668 -0.06 41.29 1.76
N ASP A 669 -1.10 41.41 0.93
CA ASP A 669 -2.07 42.51 0.93
C ASP A 669 -2.99 42.49 2.15
N LYS A 670 -3.15 41.33 2.79
CA LYS A 670 -4.03 41.13 3.96
C LYS A 670 -3.28 40.78 5.24
N HIS A 671 -2.24 39.94 5.13
CA HIS A 671 -1.57 39.36 6.28
C HIS A 671 -0.05 39.33 6.10
N ALA A 672 0.66 39.87 7.09
CA ALA A 672 2.09 39.64 7.23
C ALA A 672 2.39 38.15 7.50
N ARG A 673 3.63 37.71 7.25
CA ARG A 673 4.07 36.37 7.68
C ARG A 673 4.11 36.29 9.20
N ASP A 674 3.77 35.11 9.72
CA ASP A 674 3.99 34.76 11.11
C ASP A 674 5.49 34.88 11.41
N ASP A 675 5.84 35.38 12.60
CA ASP A 675 7.23 35.41 13.09
C ASP A 675 7.36 34.44 14.28
N VAL A 676 8.58 34.20 14.77
CA VAL A 676 8.83 33.31 15.89
C VAL A 676 8.09 33.83 17.14
N PRO A 677 7.13 33.07 17.70
CA PRO A 677 6.29 33.57 18.79
C PRO A 677 7.08 33.74 20.08
N ASP A 678 6.71 34.72 20.90
CA ASP A 678 7.39 35.08 22.16
C ASP A 678 7.52 33.87 23.11
N VAL A 679 6.47 33.05 23.18
CA VAL A 679 6.42 31.85 24.02
C VAL A 679 7.17 30.65 23.41
N GLY A 680 7.53 30.71 22.14
CA GLY A 680 8.08 29.59 21.36
C GLY A 680 9.54 29.73 20.94
N VAL A 681 10.23 30.82 21.29
CA VAL A 681 11.63 31.10 20.86
C VAL A 681 12.57 29.92 21.12
N ALA A 682 12.58 29.40 22.36
CA ALA A 682 13.43 28.26 22.72
C ALA A 682 13.05 26.98 21.95
N LYS A 683 11.75 26.72 21.80
CA LYS A 683 11.24 25.54 21.08
C LYS A 683 11.69 25.57 19.62
N VAL A 684 11.47 26.68 18.90
CA VAL A 684 11.90 26.85 17.51
C VAL A 684 13.43 26.66 17.39
N ALA A 685 14.22 27.26 18.30
CA ALA A 685 15.67 27.08 18.30
C ALA A 685 16.07 25.61 18.46
N HIS A 686 15.45 24.89 19.39
CA HIS A 686 15.70 23.46 19.60
C HIS A 686 15.32 22.63 18.37
N SER A 687 14.18 22.88 17.72
CA SER A 687 13.71 22.15 16.54
C SER A 687 14.63 22.35 15.33
N LEU A 688 15.16 23.58 15.14
CA LEU A 688 16.15 23.86 14.10
C LEU A 688 17.47 23.13 14.37
N MET A 689 17.93 23.13 15.62
CA MET A 689 19.16 22.44 16.03
C MET A 689 19.03 20.93 15.93
N SER A 690 17.91 20.35 16.38
CA SER A 690 17.68 18.90 16.38
C SER A 690 17.67 18.35 14.94
N THR A 691 16.94 19.00 14.03
CA THR A 691 16.83 18.59 12.62
C THR A 691 18.17 18.58 11.92
N SER A 692 18.90 19.70 12.04
CA SER A 692 20.21 19.86 11.41
C SER A 692 21.32 19.03 12.06
N THR A 693 21.02 18.26 13.11
CA THR A 693 21.96 17.36 13.81
C THR A 693 21.58 15.90 13.62
N PHE A 694 20.31 15.55 13.84
CA PHE A 694 19.84 14.17 13.78
C PHE A 694 19.77 13.62 12.35
N ARG A 695 19.43 14.44 11.34
CA ARG A 695 19.46 14.00 9.92
C ARG A 695 20.84 13.50 9.48
N PRO A 696 21.91 14.31 9.64
CA PRO A 696 23.26 13.83 9.39
C PRO A 696 23.66 12.65 10.28
N MET A 697 23.23 12.61 11.54
CA MET A 697 23.57 11.53 12.48
C MET A 697 23.12 10.16 11.98
N PHE A 698 21.83 9.98 11.65
CA PHE A 698 21.38 8.67 11.18
C PHE A 698 21.92 8.35 9.78
N THR A 699 22.14 9.36 8.93
CA THR A 699 22.75 9.17 7.60
C THR A 699 24.16 8.57 7.76
N VAL A 700 24.95 9.11 8.71
CA VAL A 700 26.27 8.56 9.03
C VAL A 700 26.16 7.16 9.64
N MET A 701 25.29 6.97 10.63
CA MET A 701 25.17 5.68 11.34
C MET A 701 24.74 4.53 10.42
N LEU A 702 23.91 4.80 9.41
CA LEU A 702 23.29 3.77 8.58
C LEU A 702 24.00 3.54 7.24
N ALA A 703 24.65 4.57 6.69
CA ALA A 703 25.16 4.51 5.31
C ALA A 703 26.64 4.85 5.18
N TYR A 704 27.28 5.50 6.16
CA TYR A 704 28.67 5.94 6.01
C TYR A 704 29.67 4.78 6.06
N ASN A 705 30.44 4.62 4.99
CA ASN A 705 31.49 3.62 4.88
C ASN A 705 32.87 4.31 4.80
N SER A 706 33.69 4.17 5.84
CA SER A 706 35.04 4.75 5.88
C SER A 706 36.01 4.12 4.87
N ALA A 707 35.68 2.96 4.28
CA ALA A 707 36.48 2.37 3.20
C ALA A 707 36.23 3.05 1.84
N ALA A 708 35.14 3.81 1.69
CA ALA A 708 34.74 4.45 0.44
C ALA A 708 34.90 5.98 0.50
N THR A 709 35.63 6.53 -0.47
CA THR A 709 35.84 7.98 -0.59
C THR A 709 34.69 8.62 -1.36
N PRO A 710 34.39 9.93 -1.16
CA PRO A 710 33.32 10.61 -1.90
C PRO A 710 33.42 10.43 -3.41
N LEU A 711 34.61 10.62 -3.98
CA LEU A 711 34.82 10.51 -5.43
C LEU A 711 34.68 9.07 -5.93
N ALA A 712 35.18 8.08 -5.17
CA ALA A 712 35.11 6.69 -5.58
C ALA A 712 33.66 6.17 -5.61
N GLU A 713 32.89 6.46 -4.55
CA GLU A 713 31.51 5.99 -4.41
C GLU A 713 30.57 6.68 -5.41
N LEU A 714 30.63 8.02 -5.51
CA LEU A 714 29.82 8.75 -6.49
C LEU A 714 30.19 8.40 -7.93
N ARG A 715 31.45 8.08 -8.23
CA ARG A 715 31.84 7.61 -9.57
C ARG A 715 31.30 6.22 -9.88
N ALA A 716 31.27 5.32 -8.89
CA ALA A 716 30.69 3.99 -9.06
C ALA A 716 29.17 4.05 -9.24
N ASN A 717 28.51 4.99 -8.55
CA ASN A 717 27.06 5.05 -8.43
C ASN A 717 26.42 6.29 -9.11
N TRP A 718 27.11 7.00 -10.00
CA TRP A 718 26.63 8.28 -10.54
C TRP A 718 25.23 8.21 -11.19
N ALA A 719 24.93 7.10 -11.87
CA ALA A 719 23.61 6.88 -12.48
C ALA A 719 22.54 6.64 -11.39
N TRP A 720 22.89 5.89 -10.35
CA TRP A 720 22.03 5.67 -9.19
C TRP A 720 21.78 6.96 -8.42
N ALA A 721 22.79 7.82 -8.23
CA ALA A 721 22.61 9.10 -7.58
C ALA A 721 21.52 9.97 -8.26
N ILE A 722 21.46 9.97 -9.60
CA ILE A 722 20.41 10.67 -10.35
C ILE A 722 19.04 10.03 -10.09
N VAL A 723 18.95 8.70 -10.16
CA VAL A 723 17.70 7.95 -9.93
C VAL A 723 17.21 8.12 -8.49
N GLU A 724 18.11 8.04 -7.52
CA GLU A 724 17.81 8.17 -6.11
C GLU A 724 17.33 9.58 -5.79
N VAL A 725 18.05 10.62 -6.20
CA VAL A 725 17.61 12.03 -6.01
C VAL A 725 16.25 12.27 -6.67
N SER A 726 16.01 11.67 -7.83
CA SER A 726 14.74 11.76 -8.57
C SER A 726 13.56 11.15 -7.81
N LEU A 727 13.73 9.93 -7.29
CA LEU A 727 12.67 9.15 -6.68
C LEU A 727 12.50 9.43 -5.18
N TYR A 728 13.56 9.89 -4.51
CA TYR A 728 13.55 10.12 -3.05
C TYR A 728 12.45 11.11 -2.67
N GLY A 729 12.32 12.21 -3.41
CA GLY A 729 11.24 13.18 -3.21
C GLY A 729 9.85 12.55 -3.29
N ILE A 730 9.58 11.74 -4.31
CA ILE A 730 8.26 11.11 -4.54
C ILE A 730 7.91 10.08 -3.47
N ILE A 731 8.89 9.22 -3.10
CA ILE A 731 8.70 8.16 -2.10
C ILE A 731 8.62 8.76 -0.69
N LEU A 732 9.40 9.80 -0.41
CA LEU A 732 9.28 10.55 0.84
C LEU A 732 7.90 11.17 0.97
N ASP A 733 7.43 11.77 -0.11
CA ASP A 733 6.11 12.40 -0.14
C ASP A 733 4.98 11.40 0.04
N PHE A 734 5.15 10.14 -0.37
CA PHE A 734 4.16 9.08 -0.12
C PHE A 734 3.98 8.84 1.38
N TRP A 735 5.09 8.65 2.10
CA TRP A 735 5.06 8.43 3.54
C TRP A 735 4.58 9.67 4.28
N PHE A 736 5.06 10.85 3.86
CA PHE A 736 4.66 12.12 4.45
C PHE A 736 3.17 12.38 4.23
N TYR A 737 2.66 12.21 3.01
CA TYR A 737 1.25 12.42 2.66
C TYR A 737 0.32 11.66 3.58
N TRP A 738 0.55 10.36 3.76
CA TRP A 738 -0.29 9.52 4.60
C TRP A 738 -0.21 9.91 6.06
N TYR A 739 1.01 10.09 6.55
CA TYR A 739 1.26 10.52 7.92
C TYR A 739 0.57 11.86 8.23
N HIS A 740 0.76 12.86 7.37
CA HIS A 740 0.23 14.21 7.51
C HIS A 740 -1.30 14.21 7.40
N ARG A 741 -1.86 13.55 6.39
CA ARG A 741 -3.30 13.41 6.23
C ARG A 741 -3.96 12.71 7.42
N LEU A 742 -3.34 11.66 7.96
CA LEU A 742 -3.86 10.97 9.16
C LEU A 742 -3.92 11.91 10.37
N MET A 743 -2.95 12.82 10.52
CA MET A 743 -2.97 13.81 11.60
C MET A 743 -4.13 14.79 11.49
N HIS A 744 -4.58 15.12 10.28
CA HIS A 744 -5.79 15.92 10.04
C HIS A 744 -7.08 15.11 10.21
N ASP A 745 -7.15 13.95 9.56
CA ASP A 745 -8.39 13.18 9.44
C ASP A 745 -8.73 12.40 10.72
N VAL A 746 -7.77 12.13 11.61
CA VAL A 746 -7.96 11.37 12.85
C VAL A 746 -7.90 12.27 14.09
N ASP A 747 -9.06 12.43 14.76
CA ASP A 747 -9.22 13.28 15.95
C ASP A 747 -8.19 13.08 17.06
N ALA A 748 -7.80 11.82 17.30
CA ALA A 748 -6.81 11.49 18.33
C ALA A 748 -5.38 11.92 17.96
N LEU A 749 -5.08 12.03 16.67
CA LEU A 749 -3.77 12.43 16.15
C LEU A 749 -3.66 13.94 15.94
N TRP A 750 -4.79 14.62 15.67
CA TRP A 750 -4.83 16.08 15.48
C TRP A 750 -4.14 16.87 16.58
N LYS A 751 -4.21 16.41 17.83
CA LYS A 751 -3.56 17.09 18.97
C LYS A 751 -2.04 17.25 18.80
N TYR A 752 -1.37 16.36 18.05
CA TYR A 752 0.07 16.40 17.79
C TYR A 752 0.45 17.30 16.61
N HIS A 753 -0.54 17.72 15.83
CA HIS A 753 -0.38 18.50 14.61
C HIS A 753 -1.02 19.88 14.69
N ARG A 754 -1.92 20.08 15.64
CA ARG A 754 -2.58 21.35 15.91
C ARG A 754 -1.58 22.49 16.13
N THR A 755 -0.49 22.24 16.86
CA THR A 755 0.55 23.25 17.14
C THR A 755 1.19 23.76 15.84
N HIS A 756 1.42 22.87 14.87
CA HIS A 756 1.93 23.24 13.56
C HIS A 756 0.98 24.18 12.81
N HIS A 757 -0.32 23.90 12.86
CA HIS A 757 -1.34 24.75 12.21
C HIS A 757 -1.65 26.07 12.90
N LEU A 758 -1.13 26.32 14.11
CA LEU A 758 -1.18 27.66 14.71
C LEU A 758 -0.50 28.68 13.79
N THR A 759 0.48 28.22 13.00
CA THR A 759 1.07 29.00 11.91
C THR A 759 0.12 29.02 10.71
N LYS A 760 -0.43 30.19 10.40
CA LYS A 760 -1.37 30.41 9.30
C LYS A 760 -0.71 31.00 8.08
N HIS A 761 0.35 31.76 8.30
CA HIS A 761 1.11 32.46 7.29
C HIS A 761 2.58 32.13 7.52
N PRO A 762 2.97 30.85 7.33
CA PRO A 762 4.21 30.32 7.87
C PRO A 762 5.44 31.02 7.26
N ASN A 763 6.56 30.86 7.96
CA ASN A 763 7.89 31.22 7.49
C ASN A 763 8.83 30.00 7.63
N PRO A 764 10.02 30.01 6.99
CA PRO A 764 10.90 28.84 6.97
C PRO A 764 11.38 28.37 8.35
N LEU A 765 11.50 29.26 9.34
CA LEU A 765 11.89 28.90 10.72
C LEU A 765 10.83 28.07 11.44
N LEU A 766 9.56 28.21 11.04
CA LEU A 766 8.43 27.54 11.65
C LEU A 766 8.11 26.18 11.01
N THR A 767 8.91 25.74 10.02
CA THR A 767 8.77 24.46 9.32
C THR A 767 8.58 23.27 10.26
N LEU A 768 9.18 23.31 11.45
CA LEU A 768 9.11 22.25 12.47
C LEU A 768 8.59 22.75 13.81
N TYR A 769 7.85 23.86 13.82
CA TYR A 769 7.19 24.32 15.03
C TYR A 769 5.97 23.43 15.32
N ALA A 770 6.20 22.30 15.99
CA ALA A 770 5.18 21.29 16.25
C ALA A 770 5.41 20.55 17.58
N ASP A 771 4.52 19.63 17.93
CA ASP A 771 4.73 18.75 19.08
C ASP A 771 5.85 17.74 18.79
N VAL A 772 6.47 17.22 19.86
CA VAL A 772 7.69 16.39 19.77
C VAL A 772 7.47 15.14 18.91
N GLU A 773 6.28 14.55 18.99
CA GLU A 773 5.89 13.40 18.17
C GLU A 773 5.93 13.74 16.68
N GLN A 774 5.40 14.90 16.29
CA GLN A 774 5.44 15.32 14.89
C GLN A 774 6.88 15.60 14.43
N GLU A 775 7.65 16.31 15.24
CA GLU A 775 9.06 16.61 14.94
C GLU A 775 9.88 15.33 14.74
N PHE A 776 9.65 14.29 15.55
CA PHE A 776 10.33 13.01 15.39
C PHE A 776 10.06 12.37 14.02
N TRP A 777 8.80 12.35 13.59
CA TRP A 777 8.41 11.77 12.30
C TRP A 777 8.95 12.58 11.12
N ASP A 778 8.93 13.91 11.21
CA ASP A 778 9.44 14.80 10.15
C ASP A 778 10.97 14.73 10.03
N ILE A 779 11.69 14.64 11.16
CA ILE A 779 13.16 14.59 11.20
C ILE A 779 13.67 13.20 10.82
N ALA A 780 13.09 12.14 11.38
CA ALA A 780 13.65 10.78 11.31
C ALA A 780 12.67 9.76 10.72
N GLY A 781 11.44 9.69 11.20
CA GLY A 781 10.50 8.62 10.83
C GLY A 781 10.27 8.50 9.32
N VAL A 782 9.80 9.56 8.67
CA VAL A 782 9.52 9.59 7.23
C VAL A 782 10.79 9.42 6.38
N PRO A 783 11.90 10.15 6.63
CA PRO A 783 13.15 9.93 5.90
C PRO A 783 13.72 8.50 6.02
N LEU A 784 13.60 7.86 7.18
CA LEU A 784 14.04 6.48 7.40
C LEU A 784 13.14 5.46 6.70
N LEU A 785 11.81 5.66 6.71
CA LEU A 785 10.88 4.83 5.95
C LEU A 785 11.16 4.94 4.44
N THR A 786 11.48 6.15 3.97
CA THR A 786 11.87 6.40 2.57
C THR A 786 13.16 5.66 2.21
N TYR A 787 14.21 5.82 3.04
CA TYR A 787 15.48 5.12 2.87
C TYR A 787 15.29 3.60 2.87
N GLY A 788 14.54 3.06 3.83
CA GLY A 788 14.22 1.65 3.91
C GLY A 788 13.44 1.16 2.69
N SER A 789 12.46 1.93 2.21
CA SER A 789 11.70 1.60 1.00
C SER A 789 12.59 1.52 -0.23
N MET A 790 13.46 2.51 -0.44
CA MET A 790 14.37 2.54 -1.58
C MET A 790 15.43 1.44 -1.52
N LYS A 791 15.96 1.14 -0.32
CA LYS A 791 16.83 -0.03 -0.09
C LYS A 791 16.11 -1.34 -0.42
N LEU A 792 14.85 -1.50 0.00
CA LEU A 792 14.02 -2.67 -0.31
C LEU A 792 13.70 -2.79 -1.81
N MET A 793 13.66 -1.68 -2.53
CA MET A 793 13.55 -1.63 -4.00
C MET A 793 14.87 -1.96 -4.71
N GLY A 794 15.95 -2.26 -3.97
CA GLY A 794 17.26 -2.64 -4.52
C GLY A 794 18.18 -1.48 -4.85
N MET A 795 17.86 -0.25 -4.44
CA MET A 795 18.72 0.91 -4.68
C MET A 795 19.94 0.90 -3.73
N PRO A 796 21.14 1.29 -4.20
CA PRO A 796 22.34 1.35 -3.36
C PRO A 796 22.16 2.18 -2.10
N MET A 797 21.53 3.35 -2.18
CA MET A 797 21.33 4.31 -1.09
C MET A 797 22.59 4.46 -0.23
N GLY A 798 23.71 4.78 -0.91
CA GLY A 798 24.98 5.08 -0.26
C GLY A 798 24.95 6.40 0.50
N PHE A 799 26.00 6.68 1.26
CA PHE A 799 26.02 7.85 2.13
C PHE A 799 25.98 9.16 1.33
N TYR A 800 26.76 9.25 0.25
CA TYR A 800 26.93 10.49 -0.50
C TYR A 800 25.72 10.78 -1.41
N GLU A 801 25.08 9.74 -1.94
CA GLU A 801 23.83 9.84 -2.68
C GLU A 801 22.69 10.28 -1.76
N TRP A 802 22.58 9.63 -0.60
CA TRP A 802 21.54 9.99 0.37
C TRP A 802 21.77 11.38 0.99
N TRP A 803 23.03 11.82 1.13
CA TRP A 803 23.37 13.20 1.46
C TRP A 803 22.79 14.19 0.44
N LEU A 804 22.97 13.93 -0.86
CA LEU A 804 22.42 14.77 -1.93
C LEU A 804 20.89 14.79 -1.89
N CYS A 805 20.24 13.64 -1.69
CA CYS A 805 18.79 13.57 -1.50
C CYS A 805 18.32 14.51 -0.39
N HIS A 806 18.99 14.49 0.78
CA HIS A 806 18.65 15.38 1.88
C HIS A 806 18.80 16.86 1.54
N GLN A 807 19.78 17.25 0.71
CA GLN A 807 19.91 18.66 0.30
C GLN A 807 18.72 19.14 -0.53
N TYR A 808 18.22 18.30 -1.44
CA TYR A 808 17.00 18.59 -2.21
C TYR A 808 15.75 18.69 -1.33
N ILE A 809 15.60 17.78 -0.38
CA ILE A 809 14.46 17.77 0.54
C ILE A 809 14.46 19.03 1.42
N VAL A 810 15.58 19.34 2.09
CA VAL A 810 15.67 20.52 2.97
C VAL A 810 15.44 21.79 2.20
N PHE A 811 15.98 21.88 0.98
CA PHE A 811 15.77 23.02 0.11
C PHE A 811 14.28 23.29 -0.10
N SER A 812 13.56 22.24 -0.49
CA SER A 812 12.14 22.31 -0.81
C SER A 812 11.28 22.54 0.45
N GLU A 813 11.63 21.96 1.60
CA GLU A 813 10.92 22.15 2.87
C GLU A 813 10.99 23.60 3.38
N LEU A 814 12.16 24.24 3.29
CA LEU A 814 12.35 25.63 3.68
C LEU A 814 11.71 26.59 2.68
N ALA A 815 11.80 26.30 1.37
CA ALA A 815 11.16 27.10 0.34
C ALA A 815 9.63 27.02 0.41
N GLY A 816 9.05 25.84 0.66
CA GLY A 816 7.60 25.63 0.77
C GLY A 816 6.95 26.42 1.91
N HIS A 817 7.63 26.52 3.06
CA HIS A 817 7.16 27.35 4.19
C HIS A 817 7.52 28.83 4.07
N SER A 818 8.19 29.26 2.99
CA SER A 818 8.61 30.66 2.87
C SER A 818 7.45 31.63 2.60
N GLY A 819 6.38 31.13 1.98
CA GLY A 819 5.27 31.95 1.50
C GLY A 819 5.68 32.97 0.43
N LEU A 820 6.87 32.86 -0.16
CA LEU A 820 7.36 33.80 -1.17
C LEU A 820 6.43 33.87 -2.37
N ARG A 821 6.11 35.09 -2.82
CA ARG A 821 5.25 35.34 -3.98
C ARG A 821 6.01 35.15 -5.31
N ILE A 822 6.48 33.93 -5.53
CA ILE A 822 7.21 33.53 -6.74
C ILE A 822 6.65 32.19 -7.24
N TYR A 823 6.59 32.00 -8.56
CA TYR A 823 6.29 30.70 -9.14
C TYR A 823 7.54 29.83 -9.14
N ALA A 824 7.78 29.13 -8.04
CA ALA A 824 8.84 28.14 -7.89
C ALA A 824 8.22 26.77 -7.64
N ARG A 825 8.71 25.76 -8.36
CA ARG A 825 8.29 24.36 -8.22
C ARG A 825 9.29 23.65 -7.32
N THR A 826 8.91 22.52 -6.74
CA THR A 826 9.87 21.69 -6.01
C THR A 826 11.08 21.31 -6.88
N ALA A 827 12.29 21.49 -6.35
CA ALA A 827 13.51 21.09 -7.01
C ALA A 827 13.60 19.55 -7.10
N SER A 828 13.48 18.99 -8.32
CA SER A 828 13.66 17.57 -8.58
C SER A 828 13.98 17.31 -10.06
N PRO A 829 14.86 16.35 -10.39
CA PRO A 829 15.07 15.96 -11.78
C PRO A 829 13.80 15.44 -12.48
N LEU A 830 12.76 15.07 -11.73
CA LEU A 830 11.45 14.62 -12.25
C LEU A 830 10.38 15.72 -12.24
N THR A 831 10.72 16.97 -11.96
CA THR A 831 9.71 18.05 -11.91
C THR A 831 9.01 18.25 -13.26
N TRP A 832 9.71 18.06 -14.39
CA TRP A 832 9.09 18.08 -15.73
C TRP A 832 8.00 17.02 -15.88
N LEU A 833 8.20 15.82 -15.33
CA LEU A 833 7.23 14.73 -15.36
C LEU A 833 6.05 15.04 -14.43
N MET A 834 6.33 15.59 -13.25
CA MET A 834 5.26 16.03 -12.34
C MET A 834 4.40 17.11 -12.99
N LYS A 835 4.99 18.07 -13.70
CA LYS A 835 4.25 19.07 -14.48
C LYS A 835 3.37 18.43 -15.55
N LEU A 836 3.90 17.47 -16.31
CA LEU A 836 3.14 16.77 -17.35
C LEU A 836 1.89 16.08 -16.78
N LEU A 837 1.98 15.61 -15.54
CA LEU A 837 0.88 14.96 -14.81
C LEU A 837 -0.01 15.95 -14.04
N GLY A 838 0.31 17.25 -14.05
CA GLY A 838 -0.33 18.27 -13.21
C GLY A 838 -0.16 18.01 -11.70
N ALA A 839 0.91 17.32 -11.34
CA ALA A 839 1.25 16.85 -10.00
C ALA A 839 2.44 17.60 -9.40
N GLU A 840 2.88 18.70 -10.02
CA GLU A 840 3.93 19.55 -9.48
C GLU A 840 3.44 20.32 -8.26
N LEU A 841 4.31 20.45 -7.25
CA LEU A 841 4.06 21.27 -6.06
C LEU A 841 4.77 22.62 -6.23
N VAL A 842 4.08 23.70 -5.89
CA VAL A 842 4.64 25.07 -5.84
C VAL A 842 4.49 25.65 -4.43
N ILE A 843 5.22 26.73 -4.14
CA ILE A 843 5.24 27.36 -2.81
C ILE A 843 3.83 27.68 -2.30
N GLU A 844 2.93 28.18 -3.16
CA GLU A 844 1.56 28.52 -2.75
C GLU A 844 0.75 27.30 -2.26
N ASP A 845 1.05 26.10 -2.74
CA ASP A 845 0.25 24.91 -2.41
C ASP A 845 0.35 24.58 -0.90
N HIS A 846 1.54 24.71 -0.32
CA HIS A 846 1.80 24.53 1.12
C HIS A 846 1.33 25.75 1.93
N ASP A 847 1.51 26.97 1.42
CA ASP A 847 0.95 28.18 2.05
C ASP A 847 -0.57 28.07 2.21
N LEU A 848 -1.29 27.66 1.16
CA LEU A 848 -2.72 27.45 1.18
C LEU A 848 -3.14 26.42 2.23
N HIS A 849 -2.39 25.33 2.36
CA HIS A 849 -2.62 24.30 3.36
C HIS A 849 -2.63 24.88 4.79
N HIS A 850 -1.70 25.77 5.13
CA HIS A 850 -1.69 26.45 6.44
C HIS A 850 -2.75 27.54 6.56
N ARG A 851 -2.81 28.42 5.56
CA ARG A 851 -3.68 29.62 5.54
C ARG A 851 -5.14 29.27 5.71
N THR A 852 -5.57 28.19 5.07
CA THR A 852 -6.99 27.82 5.01
C THR A 852 -7.30 26.46 5.65
N GLY A 853 -6.29 25.62 5.85
CA GLY A 853 -6.44 24.34 6.51
C GLY A 853 -6.47 24.46 8.04
N TRP A 854 -7.27 23.59 8.66
CA TRP A 854 -7.24 23.38 10.10
C TRP A 854 -7.43 21.88 10.34
N LYS A 855 -8.51 21.45 11.00
CA LYS A 855 -8.74 20.03 11.24
C LYS A 855 -8.90 19.22 9.95
N LYS A 856 -9.58 19.77 8.93
CA LYS A 856 -9.55 19.24 7.56
C LYS A 856 -8.81 20.21 6.65
N SER A 857 -8.01 19.68 5.74
CA SER A 857 -7.18 20.48 4.84
C SER A 857 -7.10 19.84 3.44
N HIS A 858 -6.16 20.33 2.64
CA HIS A 858 -5.85 19.96 1.26
C HIS A 858 -4.35 20.18 1.02
N ASN A 859 -3.79 19.68 -0.08
CA ASN A 859 -2.36 19.78 -0.41
C ASN A 859 -1.48 19.25 0.75
N TYR A 860 -1.65 17.98 1.11
CA TYR A 860 -0.93 17.35 2.22
C TYR A 860 0.52 16.97 1.86
N GLY A 861 0.85 16.87 0.57
CA GLY A 861 2.21 16.65 0.09
C GLY A 861 3.14 17.82 0.41
N LYS A 862 4.42 17.51 0.56
CA LYS A 862 5.51 18.45 0.89
C LYS A 862 6.55 18.56 -0.22
N GLN A 863 6.65 17.53 -1.07
CA GLN A 863 7.58 17.50 -2.21
C GLN A 863 6.85 17.50 -3.55
N THR A 864 5.70 16.84 -3.64
CA THR A 864 4.90 16.76 -4.86
C THR A 864 3.42 16.94 -4.55
N ARG A 865 2.59 17.16 -5.58
CA ARG A 865 1.13 17.02 -5.50
C ARG A 865 0.67 15.69 -6.07
N LEU A 866 1.57 14.74 -6.32
CA LEU A 866 1.24 13.46 -6.95
C LEU A 866 0.19 12.71 -6.13
N TRP A 867 0.44 12.56 -4.83
CA TRP A 867 -0.47 11.86 -3.94
C TRP A 867 -1.74 12.66 -3.70
N ASP A 868 -1.65 13.99 -3.55
CA ASP A 868 -2.85 14.83 -3.48
C ASP A 868 -3.74 14.73 -4.71
N ARG A 869 -3.14 14.59 -5.90
CA ARG A 869 -3.86 14.46 -7.16
C ARG A 869 -4.47 13.08 -7.31
N ILE A 870 -3.72 12.03 -6.97
CA ILE A 870 -4.21 10.64 -6.95
C ILE A 870 -5.38 10.49 -5.97
N PHE A 871 -5.33 11.16 -4.82
CA PHE A 871 -6.29 11.00 -3.74
C PHE A 871 -7.33 12.14 -3.62
N GLY A 872 -7.37 13.06 -4.58
CA GLY A 872 -8.38 14.12 -4.66
C GLY A 872 -8.32 15.14 -3.53
N THR A 873 -7.15 15.37 -2.93
CA THR A 873 -6.92 16.37 -1.87
C THR A 873 -6.24 17.63 -2.37
N CYS A 874 -6.12 17.80 -3.69
CA CYS A 874 -5.68 19.01 -4.35
C CYS A 874 -6.66 20.17 -4.16
N ARG A 875 -6.14 21.38 -3.89
CA ARG A 875 -6.89 22.63 -3.99
C ARG A 875 -6.43 23.47 -5.17
N GLU A 876 -7.33 24.31 -5.67
CA GLU A 876 -7.01 25.35 -6.65
C GLU A 876 -6.10 26.43 -6.06
N ARG A 877 -5.10 26.83 -6.86
CA ARG A 877 -4.18 27.92 -6.55
C ARG A 877 -4.91 29.26 -6.66
N ILE A 878 -4.58 30.24 -5.82
CA ILE A 878 -5.24 31.55 -5.83
C ILE A 878 -4.41 32.54 -6.67
N GLU A 879 -3.14 32.72 -6.29
CA GLU A 879 -2.22 33.67 -6.91
C GLU A 879 -1.31 33.02 -7.95
N SER A 880 -1.05 31.70 -7.84
CA SER A 880 -0.17 30.93 -8.74
C SER A 880 -0.92 30.11 -9.80
N ARG A 881 -2.08 30.61 -10.25
CA ARG A 881 -2.80 30.06 -11.41
C ARG A 881 -1.94 30.18 -12.66
N GLU A 882 -2.09 29.26 -13.60
CA GLU A 882 -1.19 29.16 -14.76
C GLU A 882 -1.20 30.44 -15.61
N GLU A 883 -2.36 31.09 -15.72
CA GLU A 883 -2.54 32.38 -16.42
C GLU A 883 -1.91 33.58 -15.70
N MET A 884 -1.59 33.45 -14.41
CA MET A 884 -1.00 34.52 -13.59
C MET A 884 0.52 34.46 -13.57
N VAL A 885 1.15 33.42 -14.13
CA VAL A 885 2.60 33.26 -14.13
C VAL A 885 3.23 34.08 -15.26
N ASP A 886 4.05 35.07 -14.90
CA ASP A 886 4.86 35.82 -15.85
C ASP A 886 6.19 35.11 -16.10
N TYR A 887 6.23 34.31 -17.17
CA TYR A 887 7.43 33.64 -17.63
C TYR A 887 8.49 34.60 -18.23
N GLY A 888 8.14 35.86 -18.52
CA GLY A 888 9.06 36.90 -18.96
C GLY A 888 9.88 37.49 -17.82
N THR A 889 9.33 37.52 -16.60
CA THR A 889 10.01 38.04 -15.41
C THR A 889 10.68 36.91 -14.62
N VAL A 890 11.96 36.67 -14.91
CA VAL A 890 12.73 35.62 -14.26
C VAL A 890 13.28 36.07 -12.90
N VAL A 891 13.00 35.30 -11.86
CA VAL A 891 13.55 35.51 -10.51
C VAL A 891 15.08 35.36 -10.53
N ASP A 892 15.77 36.34 -9.97
CA ASP A 892 17.21 36.28 -9.79
C ASP A 892 17.55 35.65 -8.44
N MET A 893 18.04 34.40 -8.50
CA MET A 893 18.42 33.62 -7.33
C MET A 893 19.95 33.71 -7.15
N PRO A 894 20.44 34.25 -6.03
CA PRO A 894 21.87 34.43 -5.80
C PRO A 894 22.61 33.10 -5.71
N TRP A 895 23.91 33.12 -5.99
CA TRP A 895 24.76 31.93 -5.96
C TRP A 895 25.19 31.53 -4.54
N PHE A 896 25.42 32.51 -3.67
CA PHE A 896 25.87 32.39 -2.28
C PHE A 896 25.26 33.51 -1.44
#